data_AF-A0A1J4JKK1-F1
#
_entry.id   AF-A0A1J4JKK1-F1
#
_cell.length_a   1.000
_cell.length_b   1.000
_cell.length_c   1.000
_cell.angle_alpha   90.00
_cell.angle_beta   90.00
_cell.angle_gamma   90.00
#
_symmetry.space_group_name_H-M   'P 1'
#
loop_
_entity.id
_entity.type
_entity.pdbx_description
1 polymer ?
#
loop_
_entity_poly.entity_id
_entity_poly.type
_entity_poly.pdbx_seq_one_letter_code
_entity_poly.pdbx_strand_id
1 'polypeptide(L)'
;MKCDIKSSKVKSVSTNESQKGMNNSKTLYSEYTKLKNYIPPDLKSRLDVTDAKGEKISTDILKANRALAFFVAARENLVVNKMTITSDSLLHNLTEDVPEMLSEFSPLHVQATISLFNWVFANIANFAELFSKLSKIPNYFIFITIPSIFSNFSTKEAANFAFKFYHSVSLITPHDQFIKIVSPFFRSSCGINHFSKTVFSELFWSIYLTKISHIELAQKLIDISAKNITLLPDPQFSLLKLLSLKYKKDQIWKLLITVLILPQFWLQFSISPFSYSKAPVFDYKKVRDVLQSRSSKLTFPELDLISYDSSFFEIPDVFLKYHESYSIDLILSTADLFMIRTLFTKGLPSHMKKLNDAISLHINSIESFTQPFHLKIYPKVSHPPSFLSSLSMRPLLFTNSFANQFSALKNSNNNTIMKDNKIMRECLSPKKPDNDFMQLWTTIQTIAEERVEDPVELIMKETQPKVGIYIIDKRLKKIDIEKFRIFALSMSIDSMYETASLLEVLLMHQMSIRTLVRWNDLSQESVNIFSYFIANSIFQYHEKKKSQTLILTFYDILYEAPNISSVRFFLSLLLLSKCEHRILKHFEDQINEMKTRFQCLVEKKKKILLNETPDFESRVIAKCFWESNGLLSLVDENSSLIARYFTLLNFLKELITLSNAAGFCDKREHVDKLVKFAFTMGHDCSWILLTTMMLNATIFNDDRISIFVSEDRAEIWRTFSVTFFKVLEDDVQLVTQYGALATGDEIREQIPDPD
;
A
#
# COMPACT_ATOMS: atom_id res chain seq x y z
N MET A 1 38.77 87.07 42.98
CA MET A 1 37.91 86.72 44.14
C MET A 1 36.50 86.47 43.62
N LYS A 2 35.83 85.45 44.18
CA LYS A 2 34.44 85.00 43.96
C LYS A 2 34.28 83.71 43.13
N CYS A 3 33.97 82.66 43.89
CA CYS A 3 33.15 81.51 43.52
C CYS A 3 31.91 81.96 42.75
N ASP A 4 31.48 81.16 41.79
CA ASP A 4 30.08 81.08 41.41
C ASP A 4 29.64 79.63 41.15
N ILE A 5 28.51 79.34 41.77
CA ILE A 5 27.71 78.12 41.76
C ILE A 5 27.09 77.95 40.37
N LYS A 6 27.11 76.73 39.82
CA LYS A 6 26.14 76.32 38.79
C LYS A 6 25.46 75.01 39.15
N SER A 7 24.18 75.15 39.45
CA SER A 7 23.18 74.11 39.61
C SER A 7 22.81 73.44 38.28
N SER A 8 22.70 72.11 38.33
CA SER A 8 21.69 71.24 37.69
C SER A 8 21.28 71.45 36.22
N LYS A 9 21.51 70.42 35.40
CA LYS A 9 20.55 69.94 34.39
C LYS A 9 20.71 68.42 34.21
N VAL A 10 19.85 67.65 34.89
CA VAL A 10 19.58 66.25 34.55
C VAL A 10 18.80 66.26 33.24
N LYS A 11 19.44 65.87 32.14
CA LYS A 11 18.78 65.64 30.84
C LYS A 11 18.31 64.19 30.78
N SER A 12 17.02 64.07 30.48
CA SER A 12 16.23 62.89 30.11
C SER A 12 16.97 61.85 29.26
N VAL A 13 17.18 60.65 29.82
CA VAL A 13 17.56 59.42 29.10
C VAL A 13 16.32 58.53 28.85
N SER A 14 15.19 58.77 29.53
CA SER A 14 14.00 57.90 29.49
C SER A 14 13.14 57.97 28.21
N THR A 15 13.24 59.04 27.41
CA THR A 15 12.39 59.21 26.21
C THR A 15 12.87 58.43 24.98
N ASN A 16 14.15 58.05 24.91
CA ASN A 16 14.68 57.29 23.77
C ASN A 16 14.39 55.78 23.87
N GLU A 17 14.30 55.23 25.09
CA GLU A 17 13.98 53.81 25.30
C GLU A 17 12.49 53.51 25.05
N SER A 18 11.58 54.42 25.43
CA SER A 18 10.14 54.26 25.19
C SER A 18 9.77 54.33 23.71
N GLN A 19 10.42 55.20 22.93
CA GLN A 19 10.21 55.27 21.47
C GLN A 19 10.77 54.05 20.73
N LYS A 20 11.89 53.48 21.20
CA LYS A 20 12.46 52.25 20.64
C LYS A 20 11.59 51.01 20.94
N GLY A 21 10.94 50.95 22.10
CA GLY A 21 9.96 49.92 22.44
C GLY A 21 8.73 49.93 21.52
N MET A 22 8.11 51.10 21.32
CA MET A 22 6.92 51.25 20.45
C MET A 22 7.16 50.88 18.98
N ASN A 23 8.37 51.09 18.45
CA ASN A 23 8.69 50.68 17.09
C ASN A 23 8.85 49.15 16.95
N ASN A 24 9.29 48.48 18.02
CA ASN A 24 9.45 47.03 18.02
C ASN A 24 8.10 46.31 18.10
N SER A 25 7.17 46.74 18.96
CA SER A 25 5.84 46.12 19.07
C SER A 25 5.01 46.26 17.79
N LYS A 26 5.05 47.43 17.14
CA LYS A 26 4.38 47.65 15.84
C LYS A 26 4.91 46.74 14.74
N THR A 27 6.22 46.50 14.72
CA THR A 27 6.87 45.61 13.76
C THR A 27 6.43 44.16 13.99
N LEU A 28 6.51 43.68 15.24
CA LEU A 28 6.07 42.34 15.62
C LEU A 28 4.57 42.12 15.38
N TYR A 29 3.73 43.12 15.62
CA TYR A 29 2.29 43.02 15.36
C TYR A 29 1.97 42.93 13.86
N SER A 30 2.71 43.65 13.01
CA SER A 30 2.59 43.52 11.55
C SER A 30 2.98 42.12 11.07
N GLU A 31 4.05 41.55 11.64
CA GLU A 31 4.49 40.18 11.38
C GLU A 31 3.44 39.16 11.85
N TYR A 32 2.93 39.29 13.08
CA TYR A 32 1.85 38.49 13.63
C TYR A 32 0.61 38.49 12.73
N THR A 33 0.15 39.67 12.30
CA THR A 33 -1.05 39.82 11.45
C THR A 33 -0.85 39.15 10.08
N LYS A 34 0.36 39.22 9.52
CA LYS A 34 0.70 38.50 8.29
C LYS A 34 0.63 36.99 8.50
N LEU A 35 1.27 36.47 9.55
CA LEU A 35 1.33 35.03 9.85
C LEU A 35 -0.04 34.44 10.16
N LYS A 36 -0.87 35.15 10.93
CA LYS A 36 -2.23 34.75 11.31
C LYS A 36 -3.09 34.29 10.12
N ASN A 37 -2.95 34.95 8.97
CA ASN A 37 -3.74 34.64 7.77
C ASN A 37 -3.33 33.35 7.05
N TYR A 38 -2.16 32.77 7.39
CA TYR A 38 -1.63 31.58 6.72
C TYR A 38 -1.73 30.30 7.55
N ILE A 39 -2.22 30.37 8.79
CA ILE A 39 -2.26 29.23 9.71
C ILE A 39 -3.68 28.65 9.74
N PRO A 40 -3.90 27.44 9.22
CA PRO A 40 -5.19 26.77 9.33
C PRO A 40 -5.54 26.49 10.80
N PRO A 41 -6.82 26.59 11.19
CA PRO A 41 -7.25 26.15 12.50
C PRO A 41 -7.17 24.62 12.62
N ASP A 42 -7.06 24.14 13.86
CA ASP A 42 -7.21 22.73 14.24
C ASP A 42 -6.20 21.75 13.59
N LEU A 43 -4.95 22.21 13.39
CA LEU A 43 -3.90 21.40 12.77
C LEU A 43 -3.57 20.14 13.57
N LYS A 44 -3.65 20.18 14.90
CA LYS A 44 -3.35 19.03 15.75
C LYS A 44 -4.35 17.89 15.55
N SER A 45 -5.65 18.18 15.61
CA SER A 45 -6.70 17.19 15.34
C SER A 45 -6.56 16.61 13.92
N ARG A 46 -6.29 17.46 12.92
CA ARG A 46 -6.04 17.00 11.53
C ARG A 46 -4.82 16.10 11.43
N LEU A 47 -3.75 16.40 12.18
CA LEU A 47 -2.56 15.58 12.26
C LEU A 47 -2.86 14.25 12.94
N ASP A 48 -3.58 14.23 14.07
CA ASP A 48 -3.97 13.02 14.78
C ASP A 48 -4.81 12.08 13.88
N VAL A 49 -5.77 12.63 13.12
CA VAL A 49 -6.57 11.88 12.13
C VAL A 49 -5.69 11.34 11.00
N THR A 50 -4.74 12.16 10.52
CA THR A 50 -3.80 11.77 9.46
C THR A 50 -2.88 10.64 9.96
N ASP A 51 -2.39 10.73 11.19
CA ASP A 51 -1.53 9.72 11.82
C ASP A 51 -2.26 8.39 12.03
N ALA A 52 -3.49 8.43 12.54
CA ALA A 52 -4.32 7.24 12.67
C ALA A 52 -4.59 6.59 11.31
N LYS A 53 -4.83 7.39 10.26
CA LYS A 53 -5.01 6.89 8.90
C LYS A 53 -3.72 6.24 8.36
N GLY A 54 -2.56 6.87 8.56
CA GLY A 54 -1.27 6.34 8.13
C GLY A 54 -0.95 5.00 8.79
N GLU A 55 -1.11 4.91 10.11
CA GLU A 55 -0.89 3.67 10.88
C GLU A 55 -1.82 2.53 10.42
N LYS A 56 -3.11 2.84 10.20
CA LYS A 56 -4.07 1.86 9.68
C LYS A 56 -3.60 1.29 8.35
N ILE A 57 -3.24 2.16 7.39
CA ILE A 57 -2.79 1.73 6.06
C ILE A 57 -1.49 0.92 6.15
N SER A 58 -0.52 1.34 6.98
CA SER A 58 0.72 0.59 7.20
C SER A 58 0.45 -0.81 7.78
N THR A 59 -0.50 -0.93 8.70
CA THR A 59 -0.93 -2.23 9.25
C THR A 59 -1.60 -3.10 8.18
N ASP A 60 -2.47 -2.51 7.35
CA ASP A 60 -3.14 -3.22 6.26
C ASP A 60 -2.14 -3.76 5.22
N ILE A 61 -1.11 -2.98 4.89
CA ILE A 61 0.02 -3.41 4.04
C ILE A 61 0.74 -4.62 4.66
N LEU A 62 1.07 -4.54 5.95
CA LEU A 62 1.76 -5.62 6.66
C LEU A 62 0.92 -6.91 6.65
N LYS A 63 -0.38 -6.81 6.92
CA LYS A 63 -1.32 -7.94 6.85
C LYS A 63 -1.40 -8.53 5.43
N ALA A 64 -1.48 -7.68 4.41
CA ALA A 64 -1.52 -8.11 3.01
C ALA A 64 -0.23 -8.86 2.62
N ASN A 65 0.94 -8.33 2.96
CA ASN A 65 2.21 -9.00 2.65
C ASN A 65 2.42 -10.29 3.44
N ARG A 66 1.91 -10.37 4.67
CA ARG A 66 1.84 -11.63 5.42
C ARG A 66 0.97 -12.67 4.71
N ALA A 67 -0.19 -12.27 4.20
CA ALA A 67 -1.04 -13.15 3.40
C ALA A 67 -0.30 -13.68 2.16
N LEU A 68 0.49 -12.84 1.48
CA LEU A 68 1.34 -13.28 0.36
C LEU A 68 2.37 -14.33 0.79
N ALA A 69 3.06 -14.13 1.92
CA ALA A 69 4.00 -15.11 2.46
C ALA A 69 3.30 -16.45 2.75
N PHE A 70 2.09 -16.39 3.33
CA PHE A 70 1.30 -17.56 3.66
C PHE A 70 0.81 -18.30 2.41
N PHE A 71 0.37 -17.58 1.36
CA PHE A 71 -0.01 -18.20 0.09
C PHE A 71 1.16 -18.90 -0.61
N VAL A 72 2.36 -18.33 -0.52
CA VAL A 72 3.58 -18.98 -1.03
C VAL A 72 3.89 -20.23 -0.20
N ALA A 73 3.80 -20.14 1.13
CA ALA A 73 4.12 -21.22 2.06
C ALA A 73 3.10 -22.37 2.06
N ALA A 74 1.82 -22.10 1.77
CA ALA A 74 0.75 -23.11 1.75
C ALA A 74 0.97 -24.24 0.72
N ARG A 75 1.92 -24.06 -0.22
CA ARG A 75 2.31 -25.05 -1.23
C ARG A 75 3.52 -25.88 -0.83
N GLU A 76 4.11 -25.55 0.29
CA GLU A 76 5.33 -26.16 0.79
C GLU A 76 4.97 -27.12 1.92
N ASN A 77 5.76 -28.19 2.07
CA ASN A 77 5.61 -29.07 3.23
C ASN A 77 6.19 -28.37 4.46
N LEU A 78 5.32 -27.80 5.29
CA LEU A 78 5.68 -27.05 6.49
C LEU A 78 5.70 -27.98 7.71
N VAL A 79 6.85 -28.04 8.39
CA VAL A 79 7.01 -28.83 9.62
C VAL A 79 7.73 -27.98 10.67
N VAL A 80 7.16 -27.90 11.87
CA VAL A 80 7.72 -27.24 13.04
C VAL A 80 7.59 -28.16 14.24
N ASN A 81 8.67 -28.38 14.99
CA ASN A 81 8.65 -29.28 16.16
C ASN A 81 7.99 -30.66 15.88
N LYS A 82 8.28 -31.26 14.72
CA LYS A 82 7.68 -32.52 14.23
C LYS A 82 6.16 -32.46 13.95
N MET A 83 5.51 -31.30 14.13
CA MET A 83 4.13 -31.07 13.74
C MET A 83 4.07 -30.61 12.29
N THR A 84 3.19 -31.20 11.50
CA THR A 84 2.89 -30.76 10.13
C THR A 84 1.89 -29.61 10.20
N ILE A 85 2.24 -28.47 9.62
CA ILE A 85 1.34 -27.32 9.50
C ILE A 85 0.60 -27.45 8.18
N THR A 86 -0.72 -27.59 8.23
CA THR A 86 -1.56 -27.71 7.02
C THR A 86 -1.79 -26.35 6.39
N SER A 87 -2.09 -26.31 5.08
CA SER A 87 -2.51 -25.09 4.39
C SER A 87 -3.69 -24.44 5.10
N ASP A 88 -4.64 -25.24 5.56
CA ASP A 88 -5.88 -24.74 6.13
C ASP A 88 -5.62 -24.08 7.49
N SER A 89 -4.79 -24.68 8.34
CA SER A 89 -4.36 -24.08 9.61
C SER A 89 -3.63 -22.75 9.40
N LEU A 90 -2.78 -22.67 8.37
CA LEU A 90 -2.04 -21.45 8.05
C LEU A 90 -2.98 -20.34 7.56
N LEU A 91 -3.95 -20.67 6.71
CA LEU A 91 -4.87 -19.69 6.11
C LEU A 91 -5.95 -19.22 7.08
N HIS A 92 -6.33 -20.04 8.06
CA HIS A 92 -7.21 -19.64 9.15
C HIS A 92 -6.63 -18.45 9.95
N ASN A 93 -5.32 -18.49 10.21
CA ASN A 93 -4.58 -17.46 10.93
C ASN A 93 -4.45 -16.10 10.20
N LEU A 94 -4.97 -15.96 8.98
CA LEU A 94 -5.05 -14.68 8.27
C LEU A 94 -6.29 -13.86 8.63
N THR A 95 -7.27 -14.48 9.28
CA THR A 95 -8.64 -13.96 9.37
C THR A 95 -9.00 -13.41 10.75
N GLU A 96 -8.17 -13.71 11.75
CA GLU A 96 -8.33 -13.22 13.10
C GLU A 96 -7.75 -11.82 13.24
N ASP A 97 -8.45 -10.96 13.99
CA ASP A 97 -7.84 -9.75 14.50
C ASP A 97 -6.58 -10.16 15.27
N VAL A 98 -5.44 -9.70 14.80
CA VAL A 98 -4.15 -10.07 15.37
C VAL A 98 -4.07 -9.45 16.76
N PRO A 99 -4.13 -10.24 17.84
CA PRO A 99 -4.04 -9.71 19.19
C PRO A 99 -2.69 -9.04 19.40
N GLU A 100 -2.68 -7.99 20.21
CA GLU A 100 -1.41 -7.46 20.70
C GLU A 100 -0.75 -8.47 21.65
N MET A 101 0.57 -8.63 21.53
CA MET A 101 1.33 -9.58 22.34
C MET A 101 1.12 -9.40 23.85
N LEU A 102 0.82 -8.18 24.31
CA LEU A 102 0.57 -7.86 25.72
C LEU A 102 -0.65 -8.57 26.32
N SER A 103 -1.58 -9.04 25.49
CA SER A 103 -2.78 -9.74 25.94
C SER A 103 -2.53 -11.21 26.32
N GLU A 104 -1.56 -11.86 25.68
CA GLU A 104 -1.27 -13.30 25.86
C GLU A 104 0.00 -13.56 26.68
N PHE A 105 0.97 -12.63 26.63
CA PHE A 105 2.30 -12.83 27.21
C PHE A 105 2.55 -11.96 28.44
N SER A 106 3.23 -12.54 29.45
CA SER A 106 3.72 -11.75 30.59
C SER A 106 4.71 -10.66 30.14
N PRO A 107 4.85 -9.54 30.89
CA PRO A 107 5.80 -8.48 30.54
C PRO A 107 7.25 -8.99 30.35
N LEU A 108 7.65 -10.03 31.09
CA LEU A 108 8.98 -10.65 30.95
C LEU A 108 9.13 -11.45 29.65
N HIS A 109 8.06 -12.10 29.18
CA HIS A 109 8.05 -12.78 27.87
C HIS A 109 8.18 -11.76 26.73
N VAL A 110 7.44 -10.65 26.84
CA VAL A 110 7.49 -9.55 25.87
C VAL A 110 8.90 -8.93 25.85
N GLN A 111 9.48 -8.63 27.01
CA GLN A 111 10.85 -8.09 27.11
C GLN A 111 11.89 -9.05 26.51
N ALA A 112 11.79 -10.36 26.76
CA ALA A 112 12.69 -11.36 26.20
C ALA A 112 12.58 -11.42 24.67
N THR A 113 11.37 -11.34 24.15
CA THR A 113 11.08 -11.33 22.70
C THR A 113 11.63 -10.05 22.05
N ILE A 114 11.34 -8.87 22.60
CA ILE A 114 11.89 -7.60 22.12
C ILE A 114 13.43 -7.64 22.13
N SER A 115 14.03 -8.18 23.18
CA SER A 115 15.48 -8.31 23.27
C SER A 115 16.06 -9.22 22.19
N LEU A 116 15.39 -10.34 21.88
CA LEU A 116 15.77 -11.24 20.80
C LEU A 116 15.81 -10.50 19.46
N PHE A 117 14.74 -9.80 19.10
CA PHE A 117 14.70 -9.10 17.82
C PHE A 117 15.64 -7.90 17.76
N ASN A 118 15.81 -7.16 18.86
CA ASN A 118 16.84 -6.13 18.94
C ASN A 118 18.24 -6.70 18.68
N TRP A 119 18.52 -7.91 19.18
CA TRP A 119 19.77 -8.61 18.85
C TRP A 119 19.84 -9.00 17.37
N VAL A 120 18.75 -9.54 16.79
CA VAL A 120 18.69 -9.93 15.37
C VAL A 120 19.01 -8.73 14.47
N PHE A 121 18.33 -7.59 14.65
CA PHE A 121 18.54 -6.40 13.84
C PHE A 121 19.93 -5.76 14.04
N ALA A 122 20.48 -5.83 15.25
CA ALA A 122 21.83 -5.35 15.51
C ALA A 122 22.94 -6.29 14.98
N ASN A 123 22.65 -7.58 14.78
CA ASN A 123 23.65 -8.62 14.47
C ASN A 123 23.25 -9.48 13.27
N ILE A 124 22.71 -8.88 12.21
CA ILE A 124 22.14 -9.60 11.04
C ILE A 124 23.13 -10.59 10.42
N ALA A 125 24.40 -10.24 10.28
CA ALA A 125 25.42 -11.13 9.72
C ALA A 125 25.63 -12.38 10.60
N ASN A 126 25.70 -12.20 11.93
CA ASN A 126 25.82 -13.31 12.87
C ASN A 126 24.55 -14.17 12.88
N PHE A 127 23.37 -13.54 12.76
CA PHE A 127 22.10 -14.26 12.62
C PHE A 127 22.08 -15.12 11.34
N ALA A 128 22.53 -14.59 10.20
CA ALA A 128 22.68 -15.33 8.95
C ALA A 128 23.68 -16.49 9.07
N GLU A 129 24.77 -16.31 9.81
CA GLU A 129 25.75 -17.37 10.09
C GLU A 129 25.14 -18.50 10.93
N LEU A 130 24.43 -18.17 12.02
CA LEU A 130 23.74 -19.16 12.83
C LEU A 130 22.68 -19.93 12.03
N PHE A 131 21.91 -19.23 11.21
CA PHE A 131 20.92 -19.82 10.32
C PHE A 131 21.56 -20.79 9.32
N SER A 132 22.69 -20.41 8.72
CA SER A 132 23.41 -21.21 7.72
C SER A 132 24.08 -22.46 8.33
N LYS A 133 24.30 -22.49 9.65
CA LYS A 133 24.85 -23.65 10.38
C LYS A 133 23.84 -24.77 10.63
N LEU A 134 22.55 -24.55 10.38
CA LEU A 134 21.54 -25.60 10.49
C LEU A 134 21.79 -26.69 9.44
N SER A 135 21.92 -27.94 9.89
CA SER A 135 22.13 -29.10 9.01
C SER A 135 21.00 -29.30 7.99
N LYS A 136 19.76 -28.98 8.40
CA LYS A 136 18.58 -28.93 7.54
C LYS A 136 17.73 -27.74 7.93
N ILE A 137 17.61 -26.76 7.03
CA ILE A 137 16.79 -25.58 7.24
C ILE A 137 15.31 -25.95 6.99
N PRO A 138 14.42 -25.83 7.98
CA PRO A 138 13.00 -26.14 7.80
C PRO A 138 12.33 -25.17 6.83
N ASN A 139 11.38 -25.67 6.02
CA ASN A 139 10.61 -24.85 5.09
C ASN A 139 9.82 -23.75 5.82
N TYR A 140 9.26 -24.03 7.00
CA TYR A 140 8.56 -23.01 7.79
C TYR A 140 9.48 -21.85 8.17
N PHE A 141 10.76 -22.12 8.48
CA PHE A 141 11.71 -21.05 8.77
C PHE A 141 11.92 -20.18 7.52
N ILE A 142 12.13 -20.80 6.35
CA ILE A 142 12.34 -20.10 5.08
C ILE A 142 11.12 -19.27 4.70
N PHE A 143 9.94 -19.88 4.64
CA PHE A 143 8.76 -19.27 4.00
C PHE A 143 7.87 -18.45 4.95
N ILE A 144 7.99 -18.63 6.27
CA ILE A 144 7.16 -17.92 7.26
C ILE A 144 8.03 -17.09 8.20
N THR A 145 8.96 -17.71 8.91
CA THR A 145 9.69 -17.03 10.00
C THR A 145 10.62 -15.95 9.48
N ILE A 146 11.42 -16.19 8.44
CA ILE A 146 12.31 -15.16 7.87
C ILE A 146 11.52 -13.95 7.35
N PRO A 147 10.48 -14.11 6.50
CA PRO A 147 9.61 -12.99 6.13
C PRO A 147 9.05 -12.25 7.34
N SER A 148 8.54 -12.97 8.34
CA SER A 148 7.92 -12.35 9.51
C SER A 148 8.91 -11.56 10.38
N ILE A 149 10.17 -12.02 10.54
CA ILE A 149 11.24 -11.26 11.22
C ILE A 149 11.48 -9.92 10.53
N PHE A 150 11.39 -9.88 9.19
CA PHE A 150 11.60 -8.69 8.39
C PHE A 150 10.28 -8.05 7.94
N SER A 151 9.27 -8.05 8.82
CA SER A 151 7.96 -7.38 8.62
C SER A 151 7.30 -7.71 7.27
N ASN A 152 7.49 -8.94 6.77
CA ASN A 152 7.05 -9.39 5.45
C ASN A 152 7.43 -8.41 4.32
N PHE A 153 8.54 -7.71 4.47
CA PHE A 153 9.05 -6.73 3.50
C PHE A 153 8.04 -5.59 3.22
N SER A 154 7.23 -5.23 4.22
CA SER A 154 6.19 -4.18 4.14
C SER A 154 6.74 -2.78 3.92
N THR A 155 7.94 -2.51 4.43
CA THR A 155 8.62 -1.21 4.37
C THR A 155 10.04 -1.30 3.82
N LYS A 156 10.57 -0.18 3.34
CA LYS A 156 11.93 -0.07 2.79
C LYS A 156 12.99 -0.55 3.77
N GLU A 157 12.85 -0.18 5.03
CA GLU A 157 13.77 -0.51 6.11
C GLU A 157 13.79 -2.01 6.41
N ALA A 158 12.61 -2.60 6.54
CA ALA A 158 12.48 -4.03 6.79
C ALA A 158 13.03 -4.86 5.62
N ALA A 159 12.75 -4.44 4.39
CA ALA A 159 13.32 -5.02 3.18
C ALA A 159 14.85 -4.83 3.09
N ASN A 160 15.40 -3.71 3.56
CA ASN A 160 16.84 -3.48 3.64
C ASN A 160 17.53 -4.37 4.68
N PHE A 161 16.89 -4.65 5.81
CA PHE A 161 17.39 -5.64 6.76
C PHE A 161 17.37 -7.06 6.17
N ALA A 162 16.30 -7.41 5.45
CA ALA A 162 16.22 -8.66 4.71
C ALA A 162 17.32 -8.77 3.64
N PHE A 163 17.56 -7.71 2.87
CA PHE A 163 18.66 -7.63 1.90
C PHE A 163 20.01 -7.95 2.56
N LYS A 164 20.33 -7.33 3.70
CA LYS A 164 21.57 -7.58 4.45
C LYS A 164 21.66 -9.05 4.88
N PHE A 165 20.56 -9.61 5.39
CA PHE A 165 20.49 -11.01 5.78
C PHE A 165 20.75 -11.95 4.59
N TYR A 166 20.02 -11.79 3.48
CA TYR A 166 20.17 -12.64 2.31
C TYR A 166 21.54 -12.49 1.66
N HIS A 167 22.12 -11.28 1.64
CA HIS A 167 23.49 -11.08 1.20
C HIS A 167 24.46 -11.89 2.07
N SER A 168 24.38 -11.80 3.40
CA SER A 168 25.21 -12.60 4.30
C SER A 168 25.02 -14.12 4.12
N VAL A 169 23.77 -14.60 3.97
CA VAL A 169 23.51 -16.02 3.70
C VAL A 169 24.11 -16.46 2.36
N SER A 170 24.02 -15.62 1.33
CA SER A 170 24.57 -15.91 0.01
C SER A 170 26.09 -16.14 0.06
N LEU A 171 26.80 -15.48 0.99
CA LEU A 171 28.24 -15.63 1.18
C LEU A 171 28.63 -17.02 1.69
N ILE A 172 27.77 -17.61 2.52
CA ILE A 172 28.06 -18.83 3.30
C ILE A 172 27.46 -20.08 2.66
N THR A 173 26.29 -19.96 2.03
CA THR A 173 25.47 -21.10 1.58
C THR A 173 25.73 -21.45 0.11
N PRO A 174 25.73 -22.75 -0.27
CA PRO A 174 25.77 -23.17 -1.67
C PRO A 174 24.61 -22.58 -2.49
N HIS A 175 24.88 -22.24 -3.75
CA HIS A 175 23.94 -21.56 -4.63
C HIS A 175 22.54 -22.20 -4.70
N ASP A 176 22.45 -23.52 -4.82
CA ASP A 176 21.17 -24.22 -4.98
C ASP A 176 20.32 -24.19 -3.71
N GLN A 177 20.95 -24.25 -2.54
CA GLN A 177 20.27 -24.06 -1.26
C GLN A 177 19.89 -22.59 -1.05
N PHE A 178 20.74 -21.65 -1.48
CA PHE A 178 20.46 -20.22 -1.42
C PHE A 178 19.22 -19.83 -2.25
N ILE A 179 19.06 -20.37 -3.46
CA ILE A 179 17.85 -20.16 -4.30
C ILE A 179 16.57 -20.45 -3.50
N LYS A 180 16.56 -21.55 -2.74
CA LYS A 180 15.40 -21.91 -1.92
C LYS A 180 15.19 -20.91 -0.79
N ILE A 181 16.26 -20.52 -0.09
CA ILE A 181 16.20 -19.60 1.06
C ILE A 181 15.73 -18.20 0.64
N VAL A 182 16.21 -17.69 -0.48
CA VAL A 182 15.88 -16.34 -0.97
C VAL A 182 14.52 -16.28 -1.67
N SER A 183 13.92 -17.42 -1.98
CA SER A 183 12.67 -17.52 -2.73
C SER A 183 11.54 -16.60 -2.21
N PRO A 184 11.26 -16.52 -0.89
CA PRO A 184 10.22 -15.64 -0.36
C PRO A 184 10.49 -14.15 -0.69
N PHE A 185 11.74 -13.70 -0.65
CA PHE A 185 12.10 -12.29 -0.90
C PHE A 185 11.71 -11.80 -2.30
N PHE A 186 11.67 -12.72 -3.27
CA PHE A 186 11.26 -12.46 -4.66
C PHE A 186 9.82 -12.91 -4.97
N ARG A 187 9.14 -13.62 -4.06
CA ARG A 187 7.80 -14.19 -4.30
C ARG A 187 6.70 -13.61 -3.44
N SER A 188 7.00 -13.18 -2.22
CA SER A 188 6.02 -12.68 -1.24
C SER A 188 6.09 -11.17 -1.01
N SER A 189 6.87 -10.45 -1.82
CA SER A 189 6.86 -8.98 -1.81
C SER A 189 5.90 -8.47 -2.88
N CYS A 190 4.90 -7.68 -2.47
CA CYS A 190 3.96 -7.03 -3.38
C CYS A 190 4.65 -6.12 -4.41
N GLY A 191 5.83 -5.58 -4.10
CA GLY A 191 6.61 -4.76 -5.02
C GLY A 191 7.03 -5.49 -6.30
N ILE A 192 7.13 -6.82 -6.27
CA ILE A 192 7.41 -7.65 -7.44
C ILE A 192 6.28 -7.58 -8.47
N ASN A 193 5.05 -7.26 -8.04
CA ASN A 193 3.90 -7.18 -8.93
C ASN A 193 4.07 -6.10 -10.01
N HIS A 194 4.81 -5.02 -9.73
CA HIS A 194 5.08 -4.00 -10.75
C HIS A 194 5.94 -4.56 -11.89
N PHE A 195 7.07 -5.19 -11.58
CA PHE A 195 7.88 -5.93 -12.55
C PHE A 195 7.05 -6.98 -13.31
N SER A 196 6.29 -7.79 -12.57
CA SER A 196 5.45 -8.86 -13.10
C SER A 196 4.46 -8.31 -14.15
N LYS A 197 3.65 -7.34 -13.78
CA LYS A 197 2.67 -6.71 -14.67
C LYS A 197 3.28 -6.18 -15.95
N THR A 198 4.40 -5.44 -15.85
CA THR A 198 5.04 -4.85 -17.03
C THR A 198 5.54 -5.94 -17.97
N VAL A 199 6.30 -6.92 -17.44
CA VAL A 199 6.85 -8.02 -18.24
C VAL A 199 5.76 -8.84 -18.90
N PHE A 200 4.74 -9.25 -18.14
CA PHE A 200 3.72 -10.15 -18.65
C PHE A 200 2.67 -9.44 -19.52
N SER A 201 2.38 -8.17 -19.27
CA SER A 201 1.58 -7.35 -20.19
C SER A 201 2.29 -7.18 -21.54
N GLU A 202 3.57 -6.77 -21.54
CA GLU A 202 4.37 -6.65 -22.77
C GLU A 202 4.47 -8.00 -23.50
N LEU A 203 4.67 -9.09 -22.76
CA LEU A 203 4.70 -10.43 -23.33
C LEU A 203 3.38 -10.80 -24.00
N PHE A 204 2.26 -10.75 -23.26
CA PHE A 204 0.96 -11.19 -23.75
C PHE A 204 0.48 -10.35 -24.94
N TRP A 205 0.69 -9.04 -24.92
CA TRP A 205 0.38 -8.19 -26.07
C TRP A 205 1.25 -8.50 -27.29
N SER A 206 2.55 -8.76 -27.08
CA SER A 206 3.46 -9.07 -28.20
C SER A 206 3.17 -10.39 -28.91
N ILE A 207 2.38 -11.28 -28.29
CA ILE A 207 2.07 -12.61 -28.81
C ILE A 207 0.59 -12.79 -29.17
N TYR A 208 -0.27 -11.85 -28.76
CA TYR A 208 -1.73 -11.93 -28.88
C TYR A 208 -2.21 -12.33 -30.29
N LEU A 209 -1.57 -11.81 -31.35
CA LEU A 209 -1.92 -12.10 -32.76
C LEU A 209 -0.94 -13.04 -33.49
N THR A 210 0.08 -13.56 -32.80
CA THR A 210 1.15 -14.32 -33.46
C THR A 210 1.24 -15.75 -32.94
N LYS A 211 1.21 -16.72 -33.86
CA LYS A 211 1.57 -18.10 -33.53
C LYS A 211 3.08 -18.17 -33.41
N ILE A 212 3.57 -18.34 -32.19
CA ILE A 212 4.99 -18.50 -31.90
C ILE A 212 5.25 -19.86 -31.26
N SER A 213 6.44 -20.41 -31.47
CA SER A 213 6.86 -21.63 -30.81
C SER A 213 7.11 -21.41 -29.31
N HIS A 214 7.07 -22.49 -28.51
CA HIS A 214 7.35 -22.40 -27.08
C HIS A 214 8.79 -21.94 -26.77
N ILE A 215 9.74 -22.19 -27.68
CA ILE A 215 11.13 -21.75 -27.56
C ILE A 215 11.23 -20.25 -27.80
N GLU A 216 10.59 -19.74 -28.86
CA GLU A 216 10.55 -18.30 -29.13
C GLU A 216 9.85 -17.53 -28.00
N LEU A 217 8.77 -18.09 -27.45
CA LEU A 217 8.09 -17.50 -26.31
C LEU A 217 8.97 -17.46 -25.05
N ALA A 218 9.66 -18.56 -24.76
CA ALA A 218 10.62 -18.62 -23.66
C ALA A 218 11.75 -17.60 -23.84
N GLN A 219 12.27 -17.45 -25.06
CA GLN A 219 13.29 -16.45 -25.39
C GLN A 219 12.75 -15.02 -25.19
N LYS A 220 11.58 -14.70 -25.73
CA LYS A 220 10.93 -13.39 -25.52
C LYS A 220 10.74 -13.08 -24.04
N LEU A 221 10.32 -14.06 -23.24
CA LEU A 221 10.17 -13.87 -21.80
C LEU A 221 11.52 -13.54 -21.12
N ILE A 222 12.61 -14.19 -21.53
CA ILE A 222 13.96 -13.86 -21.04
C ILE A 222 14.34 -12.42 -21.42
N ASP A 223 14.16 -12.06 -22.68
CA ASP A 223 14.57 -10.75 -23.22
C ASP A 223 13.79 -9.60 -22.56
N ILE A 224 12.46 -9.73 -22.45
CA ILE A 224 11.59 -8.75 -21.79
C ILE A 224 11.91 -8.67 -20.28
N SER A 225 12.16 -9.80 -19.62
CA SER A 225 12.55 -9.81 -18.20
C SER A 225 13.88 -9.11 -17.98
N ALA A 226 14.87 -9.32 -18.86
CA ALA A 226 16.17 -8.65 -18.78
C ALA A 226 16.03 -7.13 -18.94
N LYS A 227 15.26 -6.68 -19.93
CA LYS A 227 14.98 -5.26 -20.19
C LYS A 227 14.31 -4.55 -19.01
N ASN A 228 13.43 -5.25 -18.29
CA ASN A 228 12.61 -4.69 -17.23
C ASN A 228 13.13 -5.00 -15.82
N ILE A 229 14.32 -5.61 -15.66
CA ILE A 229 14.83 -6.07 -14.36
C ILE A 229 15.03 -4.93 -13.34
N THR A 230 15.21 -3.69 -13.81
CA THR A 230 15.34 -2.46 -13.01
C THR A 230 14.01 -2.02 -12.36
N LEU A 231 12.88 -2.63 -12.74
CA LEU A 231 11.58 -2.44 -12.10
C LEU A 231 11.40 -3.28 -10.83
N LEU A 232 12.38 -4.13 -10.48
CA LEU A 232 12.40 -4.81 -9.18
C LEU A 232 12.62 -3.78 -8.07
N PRO A 233 12.01 -3.95 -6.88
CA PRO A 233 12.22 -3.01 -5.79
C PRO A 233 13.71 -2.95 -5.40
N ASP A 234 14.17 -1.78 -4.96
CA ASP A 234 15.59 -1.50 -4.74
C ASP A 234 16.34 -2.56 -3.89
N PRO A 235 15.81 -3.07 -2.76
CA PRO A 235 16.51 -4.10 -1.97
C PRO A 235 16.74 -5.41 -2.75
N GLN A 236 15.77 -5.82 -3.58
CA GLN A 236 15.87 -7.01 -4.44
C GLN A 236 16.83 -6.78 -5.60
N PHE A 237 16.76 -5.60 -6.23
CA PHE A 237 17.65 -5.24 -7.34
C PHE A 237 19.10 -5.12 -6.87
N SER A 238 19.33 -4.47 -5.72
CA SER A 238 20.63 -4.36 -5.07
C SER A 238 21.19 -5.71 -4.65
N LEU A 239 20.35 -6.63 -4.15
CA LEU A 239 20.77 -8.01 -3.92
C LEU A 239 21.26 -8.64 -5.22
N LEU A 240 20.49 -8.53 -6.31
CA LEU A 240 20.83 -9.11 -7.60
C LEU A 240 22.16 -8.58 -8.16
N LYS A 241 22.42 -7.27 -8.02
CA LYS A 241 23.72 -6.65 -8.36
C LYS A 241 24.87 -7.36 -7.62
N LEU A 242 24.78 -7.48 -6.30
CA LEU A 242 25.83 -8.13 -5.50
C LEU A 242 25.99 -9.61 -5.85
N LEU A 243 24.87 -10.31 -6.10
CA LEU A 243 24.92 -11.70 -6.53
C LEU A 243 25.60 -11.85 -7.88
N SER A 244 25.41 -10.93 -8.84
CA SER A 244 26.07 -10.98 -10.15
C SER A 244 27.59 -10.80 -10.10
N LEU A 245 28.11 -10.16 -9.05
CA LEU A 245 29.56 -10.08 -8.81
C LEU A 245 30.13 -11.41 -8.29
N LYS A 246 29.30 -12.20 -7.61
CA LYS A 246 29.70 -13.46 -6.98
C LYS A 246 29.46 -14.68 -7.87
N TYR A 247 28.30 -14.76 -8.49
CA TYR A 247 27.84 -15.95 -9.22
C TYR A 247 28.01 -15.80 -10.71
N LYS A 248 28.19 -16.93 -11.40
CA LYS A 248 28.28 -16.94 -12.86
C LYS A 248 26.93 -16.57 -13.49
N LYS A 249 26.96 -16.05 -14.72
CA LYS A 249 25.77 -15.73 -15.52
C LYS A 249 24.69 -16.82 -15.50
N ASP A 250 25.08 -18.07 -15.72
CA ASP A 250 24.16 -19.21 -15.72
C ASP A 250 23.48 -19.46 -14.36
N GLN A 251 24.20 -19.19 -13.27
CA GLN A 251 23.67 -19.29 -11.91
C GLN A 251 22.65 -18.18 -11.62
N ILE A 252 22.96 -16.94 -12.04
CA ILE A 252 22.01 -15.81 -11.91
C ILE A 252 20.72 -16.08 -12.68
N TRP A 253 20.81 -16.57 -13.92
CA TRP A 253 19.62 -16.92 -14.68
C TRP A 253 18.86 -18.10 -14.08
N LYS A 254 19.55 -19.12 -13.52
CA LYS A 254 18.89 -20.18 -12.75
C LYS A 254 18.11 -19.63 -11.57
N LEU A 255 18.68 -18.68 -10.82
CA LEU A 255 17.98 -17.99 -9.73
C LEU A 255 16.75 -17.25 -10.25
N LEU A 256 16.93 -16.33 -11.22
CA LEU A 256 15.84 -15.51 -11.76
C LEU A 256 14.69 -16.37 -12.32
N ILE A 257 15.01 -17.40 -13.10
CA ILE A 257 14.00 -18.32 -13.64
C ILE A 257 13.23 -19.01 -12.51
N THR A 258 13.94 -19.50 -11.49
CA THR A 258 13.34 -20.32 -10.43
C THR A 258 12.51 -19.51 -9.44
N VAL A 259 13.01 -18.36 -8.99
CA VAL A 259 12.37 -17.61 -7.89
C VAL A 259 11.51 -16.44 -8.37
N LEU A 260 11.74 -15.92 -9.58
CA LEU A 260 11.06 -14.72 -10.07
C LEU A 260 10.21 -15.03 -11.31
N ILE A 261 10.84 -15.40 -12.44
CA ILE A 261 10.16 -15.46 -13.74
C ILE A 261 9.11 -16.57 -13.79
N LEU A 262 9.42 -17.82 -13.45
CA LEU A 262 8.44 -18.91 -13.54
C LEU A 262 7.29 -18.78 -12.54
N PRO A 263 7.52 -18.44 -11.26
CA PRO A 263 6.43 -18.20 -10.33
C PRO A 263 5.51 -17.08 -10.82
N GLN A 264 6.07 -15.95 -11.26
CA GLN A 264 5.27 -14.81 -11.73
C GLN A 264 4.56 -15.10 -13.05
N PHE A 265 5.20 -15.83 -13.98
CA PHE A 265 4.58 -16.22 -15.24
C PHE A 265 3.36 -17.10 -15.01
N TRP A 266 3.48 -18.07 -14.10
CA TRP A 266 2.36 -18.93 -13.75
C TRP A 266 1.22 -18.15 -13.08
N LEU A 267 1.57 -17.22 -12.17
CA LEU A 267 0.60 -16.36 -11.50
C LEU A 267 -0.20 -15.53 -12.50
N GLN A 268 0.49 -14.79 -13.37
CA GLN A 268 -0.14 -13.90 -14.35
C GLN A 268 -0.86 -14.67 -15.45
N PHE A 269 -0.30 -15.79 -15.93
CA PHE A 269 -0.93 -16.59 -16.97
C PHE A 269 -2.27 -17.16 -16.52
N SER A 270 -2.36 -17.71 -15.31
CA SER A 270 -3.56 -18.45 -14.88
C SER A 270 -4.79 -17.56 -14.62
N ILE A 271 -4.58 -16.25 -14.46
CA ILE A 271 -5.66 -15.26 -14.36
C ILE A 271 -5.85 -14.46 -15.65
N SER A 272 -5.08 -14.76 -16.69
CA SER A 272 -5.20 -14.09 -17.98
C SER A 272 -6.23 -14.80 -18.87
N PRO A 273 -6.87 -14.07 -19.80
CA PRO A 273 -7.79 -14.64 -20.78
C PRO A 273 -7.13 -15.75 -21.62
N PHE A 274 -5.82 -15.67 -21.83
CA PHE A 274 -5.04 -16.62 -22.63
C PHE A 274 -4.98 -18.02 -22.04
N SER A 275 -5.09 -18.15 -20.72
CA SER A 275 -5.09 -19.48 -20.09
C SER A 275 -6.35 -20.29 -20.36
N TYR A 276 -7.41 -19.63 -20.82
CA TYR A 276 -8.71 -20.23 -21.12
C TYR A 276 -9.16 -20.06 -22.56
N SER A 277 -8.29 -19.56 -23.45
CA SER A 277 -8.67 -19.35 -24.85
C SER A 277 -8.93 -20.68 -25.54
N LYS A 278 -9.93 -20.71 -26.43
CA LYS A 278 -10.31 -21.92 -27.18
C LYS A 278 -9.16 -22.51 -27.99
N ALA A 279 -8.33 -21.64 -28.55
CA ALA A 279 -7.07 -21.98 -29.17
C ALA A 279 -5.95 -21.37 -28.29
N PRO A 280 -5.35 -22.13 -27.36
CA PRO A 280 -4.27 -21.63 -26.54
C PRO A 280 -3.11 -21.19 -27.42
N VAL A 281 -2.70 -19.92 -27.28
CA VAL A 281 -1.58 -19.34 -28.05
C VAL A 281 -0.28 -20.11 -27.75
N PHE A 282 -0.16 -20.66 -26.53
CA PHE A 282 0.96 -21.48 -26.11
C PHE A 282 0.59 -22.43 -24.96
N ASP A 283 1.49 -23.38 -24.66
CA ASP A 283 1.38 -24.31 -23.53
C ASP A 283 2.37 -23.89 -22.42
N TYR A 284 1.84 -23.44 -21.29
CA TYR A 284 2.63 -23.04 -20.12
C TYR A 284 3.61 -24.13 -19.68
N LYS A 285 3.19 -25.41 -19.66
CA LYS A 285 4.04 -26.52 -19.17
C LYS A 285 5.26 -26.66 -20.07
N LYS A 286 5.07 -26.63 -21.39
CA LYS A 286 6.18 -26.71 -22.36
C LYS A 286 7.13 -25.53 -22.25
N VAL A 287 6.62 -24.30 -22.09
CA VAL A 287 7.45 -23.10 -21.89
C VAL A 287 8.25 -23.21 -20.59
N ARG A 288 7.60 -23.64 -19.50
CA ARG A 288 8.25 -23.90 -18.22
C ARG A 288 9.36 -24.93 -18.36
N ASP A 289 9.09 -26.05 -19.02
CA ASP A 289 10.06 -27.13 -19.17
C ASP A 289 11.26 -26.69 -20.03
N VAL A 290 11.04 -25.86 -21.06
CA VAL A 290 12.11 -25.22 -21.86
C VAL A 290 12.99 -24.29 -21.00
N LEU A 291 12.38 -23.46 -20.14
CA LEU A 291 13.10 -22.54 -19.24
C LEU A 291 13.86 -23.30 -18.13
N GLN A 292 13.23 -24.32 -17.53
CA GLN A 292 13.84 -25.12 -16.46
C GLN A 292 14.97 -26.00 -16.96
N SER A 293 14.80 -26.63 -18.12
CA SER A 293 15.86 -27.40 -18.77
C SER A 293 17.01 -26.53 -19.26
N ARG A 294 16.82 -25.20 -19.30
CA ARG A 294 17.77 -24.22 -19.87
C ARG A 294 18.26 -24.70 -21.22
N SER A 295 17.30 -25.00 -22.10
CA SER A 295 17.57 -25.54 -23.43
C SER A 295 18.74 -24.81 -24.09
N SER A 296 19.65 -25.55 -24.72
CA SER A 296 20.79 -24.98 -25.47
C SER A 296 20.37 -24.03 -26.61
N LYS A 297 19.08 -24.00 -26.93
CA LYS A 297 18.45 -23.11 -27.91
C LYS A 297 18.10 -21.73 -27.34
N LEU A 298 18.17 -21.53 -26.02
CA LEU A 298 17.93 -20.24 -25.39
C LEU A 298 19.23 -19.44 -25.30
N THR A 299 19.15 -18.17 -25.65
CA THR A 299 20.23 -17.21 -25.48
C THR A 299 19.95 -16.38 -24.24
N PHE A 300 20.80 -16.49 -23.23
CA PHE A 300 20.68 -15.67 -22.02
C PHE A 300 21.48 -14.38 -22.20
N PRO A 301 20.87 -13.19 -22.12
CA PRO A 301 21.62 -11.94 -22.24
C PRO A 301 22.50 -11.72 -21.00
N GLU A 302 23.56 -10.93 -21.16
CA GLU A 302 24.27 -10.38 -20.00
C GLU A 302 23.39 -9.33 -19.34
N LEU A 303 23.31 -9.39 -18.02
CA LEU A 303 22.59 -8.41 -17.24
C LEU A 303 23.60 -7.36 -16.81
N ASP A 304 23.61 -6.21 -17.48
CA ASP A 304 24.44 -5.07 -17.10
C ASP A 304 23.85 -4.37 -15.87
N LEU A 305 23.78 -5.10 -14.75
CA LEU A 305 23.16 -4.61 -13.53
C LEU A 305 23.99 -3.51 -12.87
N ILE A 306 25.30 -3.47 -13.15
CA ILE A 306 26.26 -2.56 -12.51
C ILE A 306 26.16 -1.14 -13.10
N SER A 307 25.81 -1.00 -14.37
CA SER A 307 25.68 0.32 -15.00
C SER A 307 24.49 1.14 -14.52
N TYR A 308 23.51 0.50 -13.87
CA TYR A 308 22.38 1.20 -13.27
C TYR A 308 22.72 1.68 -11.86
N ASP A 309 22.53 2.98 -11.60
CA ASP A 309 22.76 3.55 -10.27
C ASP A 309 21.75 3.02 -9.23
N SER A 310 20.46 2.94 -9.59
CA SER A 310 19.37 2.56 -8.68
C SER A 310 18.22 1.84 -9.38
N SER A 311 17.31 1.25 -8.60
CA SER A 311 16.01 0.77 -9.11
C SER A 311 15.10 1.94 -9.48
N PHE A 312 14.19 1.73 -10.45
CA PHE A 312 13.12 2.67 -10.77
C PHE A 312 11.90 2.56 -9.83
N PHE A 313 11.91 1.59 -8.92
CA PHE A 313 10.76 1.27 -8.07
C PHE A 313 11.18 1.16 -6.60
N GLU A 314 10.56 1.98 -5.74
CA GLU A 314 10.86 2.01 -4.32
C GLU A 314 9.71 1.46 -3.47
N ILE A 315 10.08 0.75 -2.40
CA ILE A 315 9.18 0.39 -1.30
C ILE A 315 9.02 1.65 -0.42
N PRO A 316 7.82 1.98 0.07
CA PRO A 316 7.64 3.11 0.98
C PRO A 316 8.45 2.95 2.28
N ASP A 317 8.91 4.07 2.82
CA ASP A 317 9.49 4.15 4.15
C ASP A 317 8.45 3.81 5.23
N VAL A 318 8.92 3.47 6.44
CA VAL A 318 8.05 3.32 7.61
C VAL A 318 7.27 4.61 7.87
N PHE A 319 5.95 4.49 8.07
CA PHE A 319 5.14 5.61 8.53
C PHE A 319 5.44 5.88 10.01
N LEU A 320 5.83 7.12 10.33
CA LEU A 320 6.10 7.55 11.70
C LEU A 320 5.08 8.58 12.12
N LYS A 321 4.33 8.27 13.18
CA LYS A 321 3.45 9.27 13.80
C LYS A 321 4.25 10.43 14.36
N TYR A 322 3.60 11.57 14.50
CA TYR A 322 4.19 12.72 15.13
C TYR A 322 4.59 12.39 16.58
N HIS A 323 5.81 12.76 16.96
CA HIS A 323 6.46 12.42 18.24
C HIS A 323 6.78 10.94 18.50
N GLU A 324 6.49 10.01 17.59
CA GLU A 324 6.93 8.62 17.75
C GLU A 324 8.38 8.42 17.26
N SER A 325 9.11 7.57 17.98
CA SER A 325 10.42 7.09 17.55
C SER A 325 10.27 5.96 16.52
N TYR A 326 11.27 5.82 15.65
CA TYR A 326 11.35 4.74 14.67
C TYR A 326 11.04 3.36 15.27
N SER A 327 10.06 2.68 14.67
CA SER A 327 9.63 1.34 15.04
C SER A 327 9.51 0.42 13.84
N ILE A 328 9.56 -0.89 14.10
CA ILE A 328 9.27 -1.94 13.14
C ILE A 328 8.12 -2.76 13.72
N ASP A 329 7.01 -2.80 12.99
CA ASP A 329 5.85 -3.63 13.32
C ASP A 329 6.03 -5.03 12.73
N LEU A 330 5.89 -6.05 13.58
CA LEU A 330 5.98 -7.46 13.21
C LEU A 330 4.67 -8.17 13.55
N ILE A 331 4.26 -9.11 12.71
CA ILE A 331 3.23 -10.09 13.03
C ILE A 331 3.89 -11.46 13.03
N LEU A 332 3.89 -12.11 14.19
CA LEU A 332 4.64 -13.33 14.48
C LEU A 332 3.73 -14.37 15.12
N SER A 333 4.21 -15.60 15.22
CA SER A 333 3.60 -16.68 16.00
C SER A 333 4.59 -17.27 17.00
N THR A 334 4.09 -18.05 17.96
CA THR A 334 4.98 -18.78 18.89
C THR A 334 5.88 -19.78 18.15
N ALA A 335 5.41 -20.33 17.02
CA ALA A 335 6.21 -21.15 16.12
C ALA A 335 7.41 -20.40 15.52
N ASP A 336 7.29 -19.10 15.23
CA ASP A 336 8.41 -18.27 14.78
C ASP A 336 9.46 -18.09 15.88
N LEU A 337 9.02 -17.83 17.11
CA LEU A 337 9.91 -17.74 18.26
C LEU A 337 10.64 -19.06 18.51
N PHE A 338 9.95 -20.20 18.38
CA PHE A 338 10.55 -21.53 18.46
C PHE A 338 11.63 -21.72 17.40
N MET A 339 11.35 -21.37 16.14
CA MET A 339 12.33 -21.48 15.05
C MET A 339 13.59 -20.67 15.33
N ILE A 340 13.45 -19.41 15.74
CA ILE A 340 14.61 -18.56 16.06
C ILE A 340 15.37 -19.13 17.26
N ARG A 341 14.66 -19.60 18.29
CA ARG A 341 15.25 -20.24 19.47
C ARG A 341 16.14 -21.43 19.12
N THR A 342 15.79 -22.21 18.09
CA THR A 342 16.58 -23.39 17.67
C THR A 342 17.98 -23.05 17.20
N LEU A 343 18.23 -21.80 16.78
CA LEU A 343 19.57 -21.34 16.37
C LEU A 343 20.55 -21.22 17.55
N PHE A 344 20.06 -21.09 18.77
CA PHE A 344 20.87 -20.86 19.98
C PHE A 344 21.16 -22.17 20.72
N THR A 345 21.98 -23.04 20.12
CA THR A 345 22.35 -24.34 20.69
C THR A 345 23.14 -24.24 22.00
N LYS A 346 23.94 -23.18 22.16
CA LYS A 346 24.73 -22.90 23.38
C LYS A 346 23.91 -22.26 24.53
N GLY A 347 22.60 -22.17 24.36
CA GLY A 347 21.70 -21.47 25.28
C GLY A 347 21.48 -20.01 24.89
N LEU A 348 20.37 -19.46 25.40
CA LEU A 348 20.02 -18.06 25.19
C LEU A 348 20.78 -17.14 26.15
N PRO A 349 21.09 -15.89 25.74
CA PRO A 349 21.53 -14.85 26.66
C PRO A 349 20.61 -14.73 27.88
N SER A 350 21.16 -14.29 29.03
CA SER A 350 20.43 -14.21 30.31
C SER A 350 19.11 -13.46 30.21
N HIS A 351 19.09 -12.35 29.47
CA HIS A 351 17.92 -11.50 29.26
C HIS A 351 16.88 -12.07 28.28
N MET A 352 17.19 -13.18 27.58
CA MET A 352 16.26 -13.88 26.69
C MET A 352 15.73 -15.19 27.28
N LYS A 353 16.21 -15.65 28.45
CA LYS A 353 15.89 -16.98 29.01
C LYS A 353 14.39 -17.27 29.14
N LYS A 354 13.58 -16.23 29.42
CA LYS A 354 12.12 -16.31 29.52
C LYS A 354 11.39 -16.60 28.21
N LEU A 355 12.09 -16.63 27.08
CA LEU A 355 11.53 -17.05 25.80
C LEU A 355 11.11 -18.53 25.80
N ASN A 356 11.82 -19.40 26.53
CA ASN A 356 11.44 -20.82 26.60
C ASN A 356 10.08 -21.00 27.29
N ASP A 357 9.86 -20.25 28.38
CA ASP A 357 8.60 -20.25 29.14
C ASP A 357 7.44 -19.78 28.24
N ALA A 358 7.67 -18.72 27.46
CA ALA A 358 6.71 -18.21 26.48
C ALA A 358 6.35 -19.27 25.42
N ILE A 359 7.34 -19.98 24.89
CA ILE A 359 7.13 -21.03 23.90
C ILE A 359 6.37 -22.22 24.48
N SER A 360 6.71 -22.66 25.71
CA SER A 360 6.11 -23.86 26.29
C SER A 360 4.63 -23.72 26.62
N LEU A 361 4.12 -22.49 26.76
CA LEU A 361 2.69 -22.24 26.97
C LEU A 361 1.82 -22.66 25.77
N HIS A 362 2.32 -22.49 24.54
CA HIS A 362 1.53 -22.67 23.32
C HIS A 362 1.94 -23.86 22.47
N ILE A 363 3.00 -24.59 22.85
CA ILE A 363 3.57 -25.67 22.02
C ILE A 363 2.68 -26.92 21.91
N ASN A 364 1.65 -27.04 22.75
CA ASN A 364 0.84 -28.25 22.87
C ASN A 364 -0.28 -28.37 21.82
N SER A 365 -0.66 -27.28 21.14
CA SER A 365 -1.66 -27.30 20.06
C SER A 365 -1.15 -26.52 18.84
N ILE A 366 -1.43 -27.02 17.63
CA ILE A 366 -1.00 -26.35 16.38
C ILE A 366 -1.66 -24.98 16.26
N GLU A 367 -2.93 -24.88 16.64
CA GLU A 367 -3.72 -23.64 16.62
C GLU A 367 -3.03 -22.58 17.49
N SER A 368 -2.86 -22.84 18.79
CA SER A 368 -2.16 -21.89 19.68
C SER A 368 -0.71 -21.61 19.28
N PHE A 369 -0.03 -22.60 18.69
CA PHE A 369 1.38 -22.47 18.33
C PHE A 369 1.60 -21.59 17.09
N THR A 370 0.64 -21.58 16.17
CA THR A 370 0.68 -20.81 14.92
C THR A 370 -0.16 -19.53 14.97
N GLN A 371 -0.94 -19.35 16.04
CA GLN A 371 -1.73 -18.16 16.28
C GLN A 371 -0.85 -16.90 16.22
N PRO A 372 -1.28 -15.86 15.48
CA PRO A 372 -0.52 -14.63 15.37
C PRO A 372 -0.64 -13.73 16.58
N PHE A 373 0.41 -12.96 16.82
CA PHE A 373 0.38 -11.77 17.67
C PHE A 373 1.15 -10.62 17.02
N HIS A 374 0.77 -9.39 17.37
CA HIS A 374 1.42 -8.17 16.90
C HIS A 374 2.50 -7.70 17.89
N LEU A 375 3.66 -7.30 17.37
CA LEU A 375 4.79 -6.82 18.13
C LEU A 375 5.42 -5.59 17.47
N LYS A 376 5.46 -4.47 18.21
CA LYS A 376 6.16 -3.24 17.81
C LYS A 376 7.54 -3.17 18.45
N ILE A 377 8.58 -3.01 17.63
CA ILE A 377 9.99 -3.03 18.07
C ILE A 377 10.63 -1.69 17.80
N TYR A 378 11.40 -1.18 18.77
CA TYR A 378 12.18 0.04 18.67
C TYR A 378 13.67 -0.30 18.58
N PRO A 379 14.20 -0.63 17.39
CA PRO A 379 15.58 -1.04 17.26
C PRO A 379 16.53 0.11 17.58
N LYS A 380 17.60 -0.19 18.32
CA LYS A 380 18.69 0.74 18.60
C LYS A 380 19.59 0.88 17.36
N VAL A 381 19.10 1.56 16.34
CA VAL A 381 19.89 1.86 15.13
C VAL A 381 20.62 3.18 15.36
N SER A 382 21.92 3.24 15.03
CA SER A 382 22.75 4.45 15.23
C SER A 382 22.27 5.66 14.43
N HIS A 383 21.55 5.42 13.33
CA HIS A 383 20.84 6.44 12.57
C HIS A 383 19.46 5.90 12.17
N PRO A 384 18.37 6.62 12.52
CA PRO A 384 17.09 6.36 11.87
C PRO A 384 17.25 6.59 10.36
N PRO A 385 16.65 5.74 9.51
CA PRO A 385 16.70 5.89 8.05
C PRO A 385 16.04 7.21 7.62
N SER A 386 16.48 7.72 6.46
CA SER A 386 16.04 8.86 5.61
C SER A 386 15.07 9.93 6.15
N PHE A 387 14.03 9.55 6.88
CA PHE A 387 13.00 10.42 7.46
C PHE A 387 13.55 11.39 8.51
N LEU A 388 14.48 10.96 9.37
CA LEU A 388 15.08 11.85 10.36
C LEU A 388 16.29 12.64 9.83
N SER A 389 16.93 12.22 8.73
CA SER A 389 17.86 13.07 7.99
C SER A 389 17.16 14.14 7.15
N SER A 390 15.89 13.93 6.79
CA SER A 390 15.03 14.93 6.14
C SER A 390 14.25 15.80 7.13
N LEU A 391 14.02 15.35 8.37
CA LEU A 391 13.59 16.22 9.47
C LEU A 391 14.74 16.97 10.16
N SER A 392 15.99 16.48 10.06
CA SER A 392 17.18 17.26 10.46
C SER A 392 17.56 18.33 9.43
N MET A 393 17.00 18.25 8.20
CA MET A 393 16.72 19.46 7.43
C MET A 393 15.57 20.18 8.14
N ARG A 394 15.92 21.28 8.81
CA ARG A 394 14.95 22.23 9.35
C ARG A 394 13.80 22.46 8.36
N PRO A 395 12.55 22.64 8.82
CA PRO A 395 11.35 22.77 7.99
C PRO A 395 11.61 23.60 6.72
N LEU A 396 11.76 22.97 5.55
CA LEU A 396 12.45 23.56 4.38
C LEU A 396 11.62 24.64 3.69
N LEU A 397 10.29 24.52 3.75
CA LEU A 397 9.37 25.42 3.05
C LEU A 397 9.25 26.77 3.75
N PHE A 398 9.22 26.78 5.09
CA PHE A 398 9.12 28.02 5.86
C PHE A 398 10.46 28.51 6.37
N THR A 399 11.41 27.64 6.72
CA THR A 399 12.69 28.13 7.26
C THR A 399 13.59 28.72 6.19
N ASN A 400 13.67 28.22 4.96
CA ASN A 400 14.57 28.82 3.97
C ASN A 400 13.99 30.09 3.33
N SER A 401 12.69 30.16 3.06
CA SER A 401 12.08 31.40 2.53
C SER A 401 12.06 32.53 3.57
N PHE A 402 11.67 32.22 4.82
CA PHE A 402 11.62 33.23 5.87
C PHE A 402 12.98 33.48 6.53
N ALA A 403 13.87 32.50 6.71
CA ALA A 403 15.23 32.79 7.17
C ALA A 403 16.06 33.51 6.10
N ASN A 404 15.76 33.35 4.80
CA ASN A 404 16.33 34.21 3.76
C ASN A 404 15.73 35.62 3.77
N GLN A 405 14.46 35.82 4.13
CA GLN A 405 13.92 37.16 4.41
C GLN A 405 14.51 37.77 5.70
N PHE A 406 14.73 36.97 6.74
CA PHE A 406 15.38 37.38 7.99
C PHE A 406 16.88 37.65 7.81
N SER A 407 17.55 36.93 6.90
CA SER A 407 18.95 37.17 6.56
C SER A 407 19.12 38.26 5.50
N ALA A 408 18.12 38.50 4.64
CA ALA A 408 18.04 39.71 3.81
C ALA A 408 17.81 40.96 4.68
N LEU A 409 16.98 40.86 5.74
CA LEU A 409 16.87 41.88 6.79
C LEU A 409 18.16 42.03 7.63
N LYS A 410 18.99 40.98 7.76
CA LYS A 410 20.33 41.08 8.37
C LYS A 410 21.38 41.70 7.45
N ASN A 411 21.24 41.58 6.13
CA ASN A 411 22.28 41.95 5.16
C ASN A 411 22.01 43.27 4.44
N SER A 412 20.83 43.87 4.56
CA SER A 412 20.59 45.25 4.10
C SER A 412 20.86 46.26 5.22
N ASN A 413 22.04 46.90 5.15
CA ASN A 413 22.51 48.12 5.82
C ASN A 413 23.67 47.93 6.81
N ASN A 414 24.87 48.06 6.25
CA ASN A 414 26.14 48.08 6.96
C ASN A 414 26.39 49.40 7.72
N ASN A 415 26.99 49.23 8.90
CA ASN A 415 27.91 50.11 9.63
C ASN A 415 27.41 51.15 10.65
N THR A 416 26.12 51.28 10.93
CA THR A 416 25.65 52.12 12.07
C THR A 416 24.83 51.37 13.13
N ILE A 417 24.64 50.05 12.98
CA ILE A 417 23.73 49.22 13.80
C ILE A 417 24.47 48.00 14.40
N MET A 418 25.69 48.18 14.92
CA MET A 418 26.31 47.13 15.76
C MET A 418 26.07 47.33 17.27
N LYS A 419 25.68 48.53 17.71
CA LYS A 419 25.24 48.77 19.09
C LYS A 419 23.77 48.40 19.33
N ASP A 420 22.90 48.57 18.34
CA ASP A 420 21.46 48.27 18.49
C ASP A 420 21.13 46.77 18.34
N ASN A 421 21.94 46.00 17.61
CA ASN A 421 21.76 44.56 17.45
C ASN A 421 22.24 43.73 18.66
N LYS A 422 23.14 44.27 19.49
CA LYS A 422 23.47 43.66 20.79
C LYS A 422 22.30 43.80 21.79
N ILE A 423 21.55 44.90 21.71
CA ILE A 423 20.35 45.15 22.51
C ILE A 423 19.18 44.26 22.05
N MET A 424 18.99 44.04 20.74
CA MET A 424 18.00 43.04 20.28
C MET A 424 18.36 41.62 20.70
N ARG A 425 19.65 41.22 20.66
CA ARG A 425 20.06 39.87 21.11
C ARG A 425 19.91 39.68 22.63
N GLU A 426 20.15 40.71 23.44
CA GLU A 426 19.90 40.66 24.90
C GLU A 426 18.41 40.78 25.26
N CYS A 427 17.55 41.31 24.38
CA CYS A 427 16.09 41.30 24.54
C CYS A 427 15.42 40.01 24.03
N LEU A 428 16.03 39.30 23.07
CA LEU A 428 15.48 38.10 22.42
C LEU A 428 16.08 36.78 22.93
N SER A 429 17.10 36.83 23.79
CA SER A 429 17.50 35.65 24.56
C SER A 429 16.82 35.73 25.93
N PRO A 430 15.78 34.93 26.21
CA PRO A 430 15.06 35.05 27.46
C PRO A 430 16.00 34.66 28.60
N LYS A 431 16.44 35.66 29.38
CA LYS A 431 16.55 35.48 30.83
C LYS A 431 15.22 34.83 31.25
N LYS A 432 15.27 33.75 32.06
CA LYS A 432 14.10 32.95 32.50
C LYS A 432 12.82 33.80 32.46
N PRO A 433 11.78 33.40 31.70
CA PRO A 433 10.60 34.22 31.50
C PRO A 433 10.08 34.68 32.86
N ASP A 434 9.78 35.98 32.97
CA ASP A 434 9.19 36.52 34.18
C ASP A 434 7.88 35.76 34.42
N ASN A 435 7.83 35.00 35.51
CA ASN A 435 6.71 34.11 35.84
C ASN A 435 5.39 34.93 35.88
N ASP A 436 5.49 36.21 36.24
CA ASP A 436 4.36 37.13 36.27
C ASP A 436 3.83 37.47 34.87
N PHE A 437 4.72 37.63 33.87
CA PHE A 437 4.31 37.87 32.47
C PHE A 437 3.69 36.63 31.85
N MET A 438 4.25 35.44 32.12
CA MET A 438 3.70 34.19 31.61
C MET A 438 2.30 33.93 32.18
N GLN A 439 2.13 34.04 33.50
CA GLN A 439 0.81 33.88 34.14
C GLN A 439 -0.22 34.87 33.63
N LEU A 440 0.18 36.13 33.46
CA LEU A 440 -0.70 37.17 32.93
C LEU A 440 -1.11 36.88 31.49
N TRP A 441 -0.16 36.43 30.66
CA TRP A 441 -0.43 36.05 29.27
C TRP A 441 -1.38 34.86 29.18
N THR A 442 -1.12 33.78 29.92
CA THR A 442 -2.03 32.61 29.96
C THR A 442 -3.44 33.00 30.39
N THR A 443 -3.58 33.89 31.39
CA THR A 443 -4.90 34.35 31.84
C THR A 443 -5.61 35.17 30.75
N ILE A 444 -4.87 36.00 30.00
CA ILE A 444 -5.40 36.76 28.87
C ILE A 444 -5.83 35.82 27.73
N GLN A 445 -5.06 34.77 27.44
CA GLN A 445 -5.43 33.75 26.45
C GLN A 445 -6.75 33.07 26.80
N THR A 446 -6.92 32.63 28.06
CA THR A 446 -8.18 32.01 28.52
C THR A 446 -9.38 32.96 28.35
N ILE A 447 -9.23 34.24 28.70
CA ILE A 447 -10.33 35.22 28.57
C ILE A 447 -10.64 35.51 27.10
N ALA A 448 -9.62 35.60 26.26
CA ALA A 448 -9.80 35.79 24.83
C ALA A 448 -10.55 34.59 24.22
N GLU A 449 -10.20 33.37 24.61
CA GLU A 449 -10.89 32.14 24.21
C GLU A 449 -12.38 32.13 24.65
N GLU A 450 -12.67 32.45 25.91
CA GLU A 450 -14.05 32.59 26.42
C GLU A 450 -14.88 33.63 25.66
N ARG A 451 -14.22 34.67 25.12
CA ARG A 451 -14.86 35.76 24.37
C ARG A 451 -14.86 35.57 22.86
N VAL A 452 -14.22 34.50 22.36
CA VAL A 452 -14.01 34.30 20.93
C VAL A 452 -13.30 35.51 20.29
N GLU A 453 -12.33 36.09 21.01
CA GLU A 453 -11.47 37.19 20.55
C GLU A 453 -10.02 36.71 20.39
N ASP A 454 -9.22 37.45 19.62
CA ASP A 454 -7.78 37.21 19.52
C ASP A 454 -7.06 37.83 20.74
N PRO A 455 -6.24 37.05 21.49
CA PRO A 455 -5.57 37.55 22.69
C PRO A 455 -4.53 38.65 22.40
N VAL A 456 -3.90 38.65 21.21
CA VAL A 456 -2.99 39.72 20.76
C VAL A 456 -3.78 40.97 20.41
N GLU A 457 -4.90 40.85 19.69
CA GLU A 457 -5.76 42.01 19.40
C GLU A 457 -6.31 42.63 20.69
N LEU A 458 -6.61 41.81 21.70
CA LEU A 458 -7.11 42.25 23.00
C LEU A 458 -6.11 43.14 23.76
N ILE A 459 -4.80 42.87 23.65
CA ILE A 459 -3.74 43.67 24.30
C ILE A 459 -3.21 44.83 23.45
N MET A 460 -3.42 44.79 22.14
CA MET A 460 -2.92 45.81 21.20
C MET A 460 -3.86 47.03 21.05
N LYS A 461 -5.08 46.98 21.57
CA LYS A 461 -6.03 48.12 21.61
C LYS A 461 -5.38 49.36 22.29
N GLU A 462 -5.59 50.56 21.72
CA GLU A 462 -4.90 51.81 22.12
C GLU A 462 -5.28 52.32 23.53
N THR A 463 -6.48 52.00 24.02
CA THR A 463 -6.89 52.22 25.41
C THR A 463 -6.27 51.17 26.33
N GLN A 464 -5.84 51.54 27.56
CA GLN A 464 -5.34 50.59 28.56
C GLN A 464 -6.18 49.30 28.51
N PRO A 465 -5.56 48.12 28.27
CA PRO A 465 -6.31 46.90 28.00
C PRO A 465 -7.25 46.65 29.17
N LYS A 466 -8.54 46.85 28.93
CA LYS A 466 -9.61 46.45 29.84
C LYS A 466 -10.00 45.05 29.41
N VAL A 467 -9.34 44.09 30.02
CA VAL A 467 -9.73 42.68 29.90
C VAL A 467 -11.08 42.48 30.61
N GLY A 468 -11.58 43.47 31.37
CA GLY A 468 -12.91 43.45 31.99
C GLY A 468 -12.94 42.66 33.30
N ILE A 469 -11.79 42.13 33.72
CA ILE A 469 -11.58 41.47 34.99
C ILE A 469 -10.73 42.40 35.86
N TYR A 470 -11.36 42.98 36.89
CA TYR A 470 -10.77 44.03 37.73
C TYR A 470 -9.35 43.70 38.25
N ILE A 471 -9.10 42.45 38.61
CA ILE A 471 -7.81 41.99 39.15
C ILE A 471 -6.71 42.04 38.07
N ILE A 472 -7.03 41.64 36.85
CA ILE A 472 -6.10 41.60 35.71
C ILE A 472 -5.81 43.02 35.23
N ASP A 473 -6.86 43.85 35.11
CA ASP A 473 -6.72 45.27 34.74
C ASP A 473 -5.86 46.02 35.77
N LYS A 474 -5.97 45.67 37.07
CA LYS A 474 -5.13 46.22 38.15
C LYS A 474 -3.68 45.73 38.06
N ARG A 475 -3.42 44.51 37.58
CA ARG A 475 -2.06 43.98 37.33
C ARG A 475 -1.42 44.62 36.10
N LEU A 476 -2.17 44.74 35.00
CA LEU A 476 -1.71 45.40 33.77
C LEU A 476 -1.30 46.87 34.00
N LYS A 477 -1.96 47.57 34.93
CA LYS A 477 -1.58 48.93 35.35
C LYS A 477 -0.26 49.03 36.13
N LYS A 478 0.20 47.93 36.72
CA LYS A 478 1.41 47.88 37.55
C LYS A 478 2.67 47.46 36.79
N ILE A 479 2.50 46.95 35.57
CA ILE A 479 3.60 46.48 34.73
C ILE A 479 3.89 47.45 33.59
N ASP A 480 5.09 47.34 33.03
CA ASP A 480 5.46 48.02 31.79
C ASP A 480 4.70 47.36 30.62
N ILE A 481 3.59 47.99 30.22
CA ILE A 481 2.67 47.45 29.21
C ILE A 481 3.36 47.21 27.86
N GLU A 482 4.38 48.00 27.53
CA GLU A 482 5.08 47.88 26.26
C GLU A 482 5.99 46.65 26.26
N LYS A 483 6.68 46.39 27.38
CA LYS A 483 7.43 45.15 27.57
C LYS A 483 6.51 43.92 27.55
N PHE A 484 5.34 44.03 28.16
CA PHE A 484 4.36 42.94 28.15
C PHE A 484 3.81 42.66 26.74
N ARG A 485 3.51 43.70 25.95
CA ARG A 485 3.10 43.56 24.54
C ARG A 485 4.17 42.87 23.70
N ILE A 486 5.43 43.29 23.83
CA ILE A 486 6.55 42.64 23.13
C ILE A 486 6.66 41.16 23.54
N PHE A 487 6.55 40.87 24.83
CA PHE A 487 6.56 39.49 25.34
C PHE A 487 5.42 38.65 24.75
N ALA A 488 4.18 39.13 24.82
CA ALA A 488 3.01 38.43 24.31
C ALA A 488 3.04 38.25 22.79
N LEU A 489 3.49 39.26 22.03
CA LEU A 489 3.70 39.17 20.59
C LEU A 489 4.78 38.14 20.25
N SER A 490 5.92 38.16 20.95
CA SER A 490 6.97 37.16 20.77
C SER A 490 6.42 35.76 21.01
N MET A 491 5.68 35.56 22.11
CA MET A 491 5.11 34.24 22.44
C MET A 491 4.06 33.78 21.43
N SER A 492 3.27 34.70 20.89
CA SER A 492 2.28 34.39 19.86
C SER A 492 2.95 34.05 18.53
N ILE A 493 4.01 34.78 18.16
CA ILE A 493 4.81 34.49 16.96
C ILE A 493 5.53 33.14 17.11
N ASP A 494 6.10 32.84 18.29
CA ASP A 494 6.72 31.54 18.58
C ASP A 494 5.70 30.39 18.46
N SER A 495 4.51 30.56 19.03
CA SER A 495 3.40 29.60 18.88
C SER A 495 2.96 29.44 17.41
N MET A 496 2.98 30.52 16.63
CA MET A 496 2.72 30.46 15.18
C MET A 496 3.79 29.68 14.43
N TYR A 497 5.07 29.78 14.81
CA TYR A 497 6.15 28.97 14.24
C TYR A 497 6.02 27.48 14.59
N GLU A 498 5.65 27.15 15.84
CA GLU A 498 5.32 25.77 16.22
C GLU A 498 4.16 25.24 15.37
N THR A 499 3.13 26.07 15.17
CA THR A 499 1.96 25.70 14.36
C THR A 499 2.30 25.53 12.87
N ALA A 500 3.18 26.38 12.31
CA ALA A 500 3.70 26.22 10.95
C ALA A 500 4.52 24.93 10.80
N SER A 501 5.28 24.56 11.83
CA SER A 501 6.01 23.28 11.86
C SER A 501 5.04 22.09 11.87
N LEU A 502 3.94 22.17 12.62
CA LEU A 502 2.87 21.17 12.59
C LEU A 502 2.21 21.07 11.20
N LEU A 503 1.98 22.20 10.53
CA LEU A 503 1.46 22.19 9.15
C LEU A 503 2.41 21.48 8.19
N GLU A 504 3.71 21.72 8.29
CA GLU A 504 4.70 21.04 7.44
C GLU A 504 4.71 19.52 7.69
N VAL A 505 4.68 19.10 8.96
CA VAL A 505 4.54 17.68 9.32
C VAL A 505 3.25 17.10 8.74
N LEU A 506 2.12 17.79 8.88
CA LEU A 506 0.85 17.36 8.31
C LEU A 506 0.94 17.16 6.80
N LEU A 507 1.55 18.11 6.07
CA LEU A 507 1.74 17.99 4.62
C LEU A 507 2.65 16.82 4.25
N MET A 508 3.74 16.60 4.99
CA MET A 508 4.61 15.44 4.80
C MET A 508 3.87 14.12 5.05
N HIS A 509 3.07 14.04 6.11
CA HIS A 509 2.28 12.86 6.43
C HIS A 509 1.21 12.60 5.36
N GLN A 510 0.56 13.64 4.84
CA GLN A 510 -0.38 13.52 3.73
C GLN A 510 0.30 13.01 2.45
N MET A 511 1.52 13.47 2.14
CA MET A 511 2.30 12.94 1.02
C MET A 511 2.68 11.47 1.24
N SER A 512 3.14 11.11 2.44
CA SER A 512 3.45 9.72 2.81
C SER A 512 2.23 8.81 2.67
N ILE A 513 1.06 9.25 3.16
CA ILE A 513 -0.20 8.51 3.03
C ILE A 513 -0.55 8.25 1.57
N ARG A 514 -0.34 9.20 0.64
CA ARG A 514 -0.59 8.95 -0.79
C ARG A 514 0.28 7.80 -1.32
N THR A 515 1.55 7.76 -0.92
CA THR A 515 2.46 6.67 -1.28
C THR A 515 2.01 5.34 -0.64
N LEU A 516 1.61 5.37 0.63
CA LEU A 516 1.10 4.19 1.34
C LEU A 516 -0.20 3.66 0.72
N VAL A 517 -1.14 4.52 0.34
CA VAL A 517 -2.38 4.10 -0.36
C VAL A 517 -2.03 3.35 -1.63
N ARG A 518 -1.17 3.92 -2.49
CA ARG A 518 -0.74 3.26 -3.74
C ARG A 518 -0.06 1.91 -3.47
N TRP A 519 0.73 1.82 -2.40
CA TRP A 519 1.39 0.58 -2.01
C TRP A 519 0.41 -0.46 -1.46
N ASN A 520 -0.59 -0.03 -0.70
CA ASN A 520 -1.67 -0.86 -0.23
C ASN A 520 -2.46 -1.43 -1.41
N ASP A 521 -2.79 -0.61 -2.41
CA ASP A 521 -3.51 -1.06 -3.62
C ASP A 521 -2.71 -2.16 -4.34
N LEU A 522 -1.39 -1.97 -4.51
CA LEU A 522 -0.50 -3.00 -5.09
C LEU A 522 -0.44 -4.28 -4.24
N SER A 523 -0.49 -4.14 -2.92
CA SER A 523 -0.48 -5.26 -1.97
C SER A 523 -1.78 -6.06 -2.06
N GLN A 524 -2.94 -5.38 -2.05
CA GLN A 524 -4.25 -6.00 -2.21
C GLN A 524 -4.42 -6.66 -3.58
N GLU A 525 -3.89 -6.05 -4.63
CA GLU A 525 -3.89 -6.65 -5.94
C GLU A 525 -3.04 -7.93 -5.99
N SER A 526 -1.87 -7.93 -5.35
CA SER A 526 -1.06 -9.13 -5.23
C SER A 526 -1.82 -10.22 -4.47
N VAL A 527 -2.46 -9.87 -3.35
CA VAL A 527 -3.31 -10.80 -2.57
C VAL A 527 -4.41 -11.38 -3.44
N ASN A 528 -5.07 -10.55 -4.24
CA ASN A 528 -6.11 -10.97 -5.19
C ASN A 528 -5.59 -12.01 -6.20
N ILE A 529 -4.43 -11.78 -6.82
CA ILE A 529 -3.83 -12.72 -7.77
C ILE A 529 -3.58 -14.08 -7.10
N PHE A 530 -2.98 -14.09 -5.90
CA PHE A 530 -2.72 -15.33 -5.17
C PHE A 530 -3.99 -16.03 -4.69
N SER A 531 -5.02 -15.27 -4.33
CA SER A 531 -6.28 -15.80 -3.82
C SER A 531 -6.99 -16.70 -4.84
N TYR A 532 -6.88 -16.39 -6.13
CA TYR A 532 -7.36 -17.27 -7.20
C TYR A 532 -6.74 -18.67 -7.12
N PHE A 533 -5.45 -18.78 -6.81
CA PHE A 533 -4.79 -20.08 -6.77
C PHE A 533 -5.19 -20.91 -5.56
N ILE A 534 -5.39 -20.26 -4.42
CA ILE A 534 -5.90 -20.92 -3.23
C ILE A 534 -7.32 -21.41 -3.50
N ALA A 535 -8.18 -20.55 -4.04
CA ALA A 535 -9.54 -20.91 -4.45
C ALA A 535 -9.55 -22.09 -5.45
N ASN A 536 -8.68 -22.08 -6.46
CA ASN A 536 -8.57 -23.18 -7.42
C ASN A 536 -8.09 -24.49 -6.75
N SER A 537 -7.21 -24.40 -5.75
CA SER A 537 -6.74 -25.58 -5.02
C SER A 537 -7.85 -26.21 -4.17
N ILE A 538 -8.63 -25.37 -3.49
CA ILE A 538 -9.84 -25.78 -2.74
C ILE A 538 -10.86 -26.39 -3.71
N PHE A 539 -11.18 -25.67 -4.79
CA PHE A 539 -12.10 -26.14 -5.82
C PHE A 539 -11.72 -27.53 -6.36
N GLN A 540 -10.46 -27.74 -6.75
CA GLN A 540 -9.98 -29.03 -7.26
C GLN A 540 -10.08 -30.16 -6.24
N TYR A 541 -9.90 -29.87 -4.95
CA TYR A 541 -10.08 -30.85 -3.89
C TYR A 541 -11.55 -31.28 -3.76
N HIS A 542 -12.49 -30.32 -3.74
CA HIS A 542 -13.91 -30.62 -3.65
C HIS A 542 -14.46 -31.23 -4.94
N GLU A 543 -14.03 -30.77 -6.11
CA GLU A 543 -14.45 -31.32 -7.40
C GLU A 543 -14.13 -32.82 -7.51
N LYS A 544 -12.95 -33.25 -7.03
CA LYS A 544 -12.57 -34.67 -7.01
C LYS A 544 -13.43 -35.51 -6.07
N LYS A 545 -13.92 -34.93 -4.96
CA LYS A 545 -14.68 -35.66 -3.93
C LYS A 545 -16.19 -35.64 -4.14
N LYS A 546 -16.73 -34.54 -4.68
CA LYS A 546 -18.16 -34.21 -4.65
C LYS A 546 -18.70 -33.72 -6.01
N SER A 547 -18.10 -34.13 -7.14
CA SER A 547 -18.42 -33.59 -8.48
C SER A 547 -19.92 -33.54 -8.84
N GLN A 548 -20.71 -34.53 -8.40
CA GLN A 548 -22.14 -34.58 -8.68
C GLN A 548 -22.96 -33.67 -7.78
N THR A 549 -22.52 -33.45 -6.54
CA THR A 549 -23.23 -32.70 -5.49
C THR A 549 -22.69 -31.28 -5.29
N LEU A 550 -21.77 -30.80 -6.13
CA LEU A 550 -21.15 -29.46 -5.98
C LEU A 550 -22.18 -28.33 -5.85
N ILE A 551 -23.29 -28.39 -6.59
CA ILE A 551 -24.35 -27.38 -6.50
C ILE A 551 -25.09 -27.44 -5.16
N LEU A 552 -25.29 -28.64 -4.61
CA LEU A 552 -25.97 -28.86 -3.33
C LEU A 552 -25.10 -28.41 -2.15
N THR A 553 -23.78 -28.52 -2.28
CA THR A 553 -22.83 -28.13 -1.23
C THR A 553 -22.14 -26.80 -1.55
N PHE A 554 -22.77 -25.94 -2.37
CA PHE A 554 -22.12 -24.72 -2.88
C PHE A 554 -21.70 -23.79 -1.74
N TYR A 555 -22.64 -23.46 -0.85
CA TYR A 555 -22.39 -22.57 0.27
C TYR A 555 -21.57 -23.22 1.37
N ASP A 556 -21.73 -24.53 1.62
CA ASP A 556 -20.87 -25.27 2.55
C ASP A 556 -19.40 -25.11 2.19
N ILE A 557 -19.06 -25.33 0.92
CA ILE A 557 -17.68 -25.19 0.42
C ILE A 557 -17.19 -23.73 0.58
N LEU A 558 -18.08 -22.76 0.34
CA LEU A 558 -17.75 -21.34 0.44
C LEU A 558 -17.49 -20.92 1.90
N TYR A 559 -18.27 -21.42 2.85
CA TYR A 559 -18.14 -21.14 4.27
C TYR A 559 -17.00 -21.91 4.95
N GLU A 560 -16.71 -23.13 4.48
CA GLU A 560 -15.51 -23.89 4.88
C GLU A 560 -14.20 -23.22 4.40
N ALA A 561 -14.25 -22.42 3.32
CA ALA A 561 -13.08 -21.75 2.80
C ALA A 561 -12.55 -20.65 3.77
N PRO A 562 -11.23 -20.37 3.72
CA PRO A 562 -10.62 -19.30 4.52
C PRO A 562 -11.42 -18.00 4.40
N ASN A 563 -11.60 -17.30 5.52
CA ASN A 563 -12.34 -16.04 5.59
C ASN A 563 -11.54 -14.85 5.00
N ILE A 564 -11.14 -15.02 3.74
CA ILE A 564 -10.47 -14.03 2.90
C ILE A 564 -11.42 -13.77 1.74
N SER A 565 -12.02 -12.58 1.69
CA SER A 565 -13.07 -12.22 0.72
C SER A 565 -12.69 -12.55 -0.72
N SER A 566 -11.46 -12.24 -1.13
CA SER A 566 -10.98 -12.52 -2.48
C SER A 566 -10.85 -14.02 -2.80
N VAL A 567 -10.51 -14.88 -1.82
CA VAL A 567 -10.50 -16.35 -1.99
C VAL A 567 -11.92 -16.85 -2.20
N ARG A 568 -12.86 -16.41 -1.35
CA ARG A 568 -14.28 -16.79 -1.45
C ARG A 568 -14.91 -16.31 -2.76
N PHE A 569 -14.59 -15.10 -3.21
CA PHE A 569 -15.00 -14.59 -4.51
C PHE A 569 -14.53 -15.46 -5.68
N PHE A 570 -13.25 -15.84 -5.70
CA PHE A 570 -12.75 -16.68 -6.80
C PHE A 570 -13.29 -18.11 -6.71
N LEU A 571 -13.51 -18.60 -5.50
CA LEU A 571 -14.09 -19.92 -5.27
C LEU A 571 -15.56 -19.97 -5.73
N SER A 572 -16.35 -18.95 -5.44
CA SER A 572 -17.73 -18.85 -5.94
C SER A 572 -17.75 -18.82 -7.47
N LEU A 573 -16.88 -18.03 -8.10
CA LEU A 573 -16.77 -17.99 -9.57
C LEU A 573 -16.39 -19.34 -10.17
N LEU A 574 -15.45 -20.08 -9.57
CA LEU A 574 -15.06 -21.42 -10.01
C LEU A 574 -16.20 -22.44 -9.87
N LEU A 575 -16.90 -22.44 -8.73
CA LEU A 575 -18.05 -23.30 -8.48
C LEU A 575 -19.20 -22.99 -9.45
N LEU A 576 -19.51 -21.71 -9.66
CA LEU A 576 -20.52 -21.26 -10.63
C LEU A 576 -20.13 -21.67 -12.04
N SER A 577 -18.86 -21.47 -12.42
CA SER A 577 -18.36 -21.89 -13.73
C SER A 577 -18.50 -23.39 -13.98
N LYS A 578 -18.53 -24.22 -12.93
CA LYS A 578 -18.75 -25.67 -13.05
C LYS A 578 -20.23 -26.04 -13.11
N CYS A 579 -21.08 -25.28 -12.43
CA CYS A 579 -22.52 -25.58 -12.30
C CYS A 579 -23.40 -24.83 -13.31
N GLU A 580 -22.86 -23.82 -14.01
CA GLU A 580 -23.57 -22.92 -14.92
C GLU A 580 -24.54 -23.64 -15.86
N HIS A 581 -24.09 -24.65 -16.61
CA HIS A 581 -24.94 -25.38 -17.54
C HIS A 581 -26.16 -26.02 -16.83
N ARG A 582 -26.00 -26.53 -15.61
CA ARG A 582 -27.11 -27.15 -14.86
C ARG A 582 -28.11 -26.10 -14.40
N ILE A 583 -27.62 -24.93 -13.98
CA ILE A 583 -28.45 -23.80 -13.56
C ILE A 583 -29.27 -23.30 -14.76
N LEU A 584 -28.60 -23.01 -15.88
CA LEU A 584 -29.21 -22.40 -17.05
C LEU A 584 -30.13 -23.33 -17.86
N LYS A 585 -30.03 -24.65 -17.68
CA LYS A 585 -30.87 -25.63 -18.38
C LYS A 585 -32.37 -25.40 -18.16
N HIS A 586 -32.77 -24.90 -16.99
CA HIS A 586 -34.18 -24.60 -16.68
C HIS A 586 -34.73 -23.40 -17.47
N PHE A 587 -33.84 -22.57 -18.03
CA PHE A 587 -34.16 -21.33 -18.72
C PHE A 587 -33.75 -21.37 -20.20
N GLU A 588 -33.45 -22.55 -20.74
CA GLU A 588 -32.84 -22.71 -22.07
C GLU A 588 -33.67 -22.04 -23.18
N ASP A 589 -34.99 -22.23 -23.18
CA ASP A 589 -35.90 -21.62 -24.17
C ASP A 589 -35.89 -20.09 -24.09
N GLN A 590 -35.98 -19.53 -22.87
CA GLN A 590 -35.95 -18.08 -22.65
C GLN A 590 -34.60 -17.49 -23.07
N ILE A 591 -33.50 -18.15 -22.70
CA ILE A 591 -32.14 -17.74 -23.07
C ILE A 591 -31.97 -17.76 -24.59
N ASN A 592 -32.47 -18.78 -25.29
CA ASN A 592 -32.38 -18.87 -26.74
C ASN A 592 -33.19 -17.76 -27.44
N GLU A 593 -34.38 -17.42 -26.92
CA GLU A 593 -35.14 -16.27 -27.39
C GLU A 593 -34.36 -14.96 -27.18
N MET A 594 -33.85 -14.73 -25.98
CA MET A 594 -33.07 -13.54 -25.64
C MET A 594 -31.82 -13.40 -26.51
N LYS A 595 -31.10 -14.49 -26.77
CA LYS A 595 -29.93 -14.51 -27.67
C LYS A 595 -30.31 -14.07 -29.08
N THR A 596 -31.42 -14.60 -29.62
CA THR A 596 -31.91 -14.26 -30.95
C THR A 596 -32.23 -12.77 -31.05
N ARG A 597 -32.93 -12.23 -30.05
CA ARG A 597 -33.24 -10.80 -29.96
C ARG A 597 -32.00 -9.93 -29.84
N PHE A 598 -31.06 -10.33 -28.99
CA PHE A 598 -29.80 -9.62 -28.80
C PHE A 598 -28.98 -9.57 -30.10
N GLN A 599 -28.90 -10.67 -30.85
CA GLN A 599 -28.26 -10.70 -32.17
C GLN A 599 -28.95 -9.76 -33.16
N CYS A 600 -30.29 -9.76 -33.23
CA CYS A 600 -31.05 -8.83 -34.06
C CYS A 600 -30.79 -7.37 -33.67
N LEU A 601 -30.73 -7.07 -32.38
CA LEU A 601 -30.45 -5.74 -31.84
C LEU A 601 -29.05 -5.28 -32.22
N VAL A 602 -28.04 -6.14 -32.03
CA VAL A 602 -26.64 -5.87 -32.42
C VAL A 602 -26.54 -5.59 -33.91
N GLU A 603 -27.15 -6.40 -34.78
CA GLU A 603 -27.12 -6.17 -36.22
C GLU A 603 -27.84 -4.88 -36.65
N LYS A 604 -28.93 -4.51 -35.95
CA LYS A 604 -29.60 -3.21 -36.15
C LYS A 604 -28.69 -2.05 -35.75
N LYS A 605 -28.04 -2.10 -34.58
CA LYS A 605 -27.13 -1.06 -34.10
C LYS A 605 -25.87 -0.97 -34.95
N LYS A 606 -25.36 -2.09 -35.47
CA LYS A 606 -24.19 -2.14 -36.34
C LYS A 606 -24.39 -1.31 -37.60
N LYS A 607 -25.59 -1.35 -38.20
CA LYS A 607 -25.95 -0.52 -39.36
C LYS A 607 -25.91 0.98 -39.06
N ILE A 608 -26.21 1.38 -37.83
CA ILE A 608 -26.19 2.77 -37.37
C ILE A 608 -24.75 3.20 -37.08
N LEU A 609 -24.02 2.39 -36.31
CA LEU A 609 -22.69 2.68 -35.81
C LEU A 609 -21.56 2.54 -36.86
N LEU A 610 -21.85 2.00 -38.06
CA LEU A 610 -20.87 1.94 -39.17
C LEU A 610 -20.32 3.33 -39.55
N ASN A 611 -21.09 4.39 -39.29
CA ASN A 611 -20.68 5.78 -39.53
C ASN A 611 -20.16 6.49 -38.27
N GLU A 612 -20.15 5.83 -37.11
CA GLU A 612 -19.81 6.40 -35.79
C GLU A 612 -18.64 5.62 -35.14
N THR A 613 -17.60 5.35 -35.92
CA THR A 613 -16.37 4.77 -35.36
C THR A 613 -15.78 5.71 -34.31
N PRO A 614 -15.36 5.21 -33.12
CA PRO A 614 -14.75 6.05 -32.11
C PRO A 614 -13.56 6.77 -32.71
N ASP A 615 -13.62 8.10 -32.71
CA ASP A 615 -12.48 8.91 -33.13
C ASP A 615 -11.46 8.96 -31.98
N PHE A 616 -10.20 8.69 -32.32
CA PHE A 616 -9.11 8.72 -31.38
C PHE A 616 -8.06 9.68 -31.94
N GLU A 617 -7.78 10.75 -31.20
CA GLU A 617 -6.74 11.71 -31.57
C GLU A 617 -5.36 11.05 -31.71
N SER A 618 -5.13 9.95 -30.98
CA SER A 618 -3.88 9.21 -31.00
C SER A 618 -4.02 7.85 -31.69
N ARG A 619 -3.19 7.61 -32.70
CA ARG A 619 -3.04 6.30 -33.35
C ARG A 619 -2.64 5.18 -32.37
N VAL A 620 -1.90 5.52 -31.31
CA VAL A 620 -1.50 4.56 -30.27
C VAL A 620 -2.73 4.14 -29.48
N ILE A 621 -3.56 5.10 -29.05
CA ILE A 621 -4.80 4.82 -28.33
C ILE A 621 -5.76 4.00 -29.19
N ALA A 622 -5.91 4.36 -30.47
CA ALA A 622 -6.72 3.60 -31.43
C ALA A 622 -6.24 2.14 -31.53
N LYS A 623 -4.93 1.92 -31.69
CA LYS A 623 -4.34 0.59 -31.75
C LYS A 623 -4.65 -0.21 -30.48
N CYS A 624 -4.41 0.38 -29.30
CA CYS A 624 -4.66 -0.30 -28.02
C CYS A 624 -6.15 -0.60 -27.81
N PHE A 625 -7.06 0.26 -28.28
CA PHE A 625 -8.50 -0.03 -28.26
C PHE A 625 -8.84 -1.27 -29.10
N TRP A 626 -8.35 -1.34 -30.35
CA TRP A 626 -8.60 -2.49 -31.21
C TRP A 626 -7.98 -3.78 -30.69
N GLU A 627 -6.79 -3.70 -30.10
CA GLU A 627 -6.14 -4.82 -29.41
C GLU A 627 -7.00 -5.29 -28.20
N SER A 628 -7.52 -4.35 -27.40
CA SER A 628 -8.43 -4.64 -26.29
C SER A 628 -9.73 -5.26 -26.74
N ASN A 629 -10.35 -4.73 -27.81
CA ASN A 629 -11.56 -5.29 -28.41
C ASN A 629 -11.33 -6.72 -28.92
N GLY A 630 -10.13 -7.00 -29.42
CA GLY A 630 -9.71 -8.34 -29.79
C GLY A 630 -9.87 -9.36 -28.66
N LEU A 631 -9.62 -8.98 -27.40
CA LEU A 631 -9.73 -9.90 -26.25
C LEU A 631 -11.09 -10.60 -26.20
N LEU A 632 -12.18 -9.91 -26.57
CA LEU A 632 -13.54 -10.46 -26.58
C LEU A 632 -13.70 -11.67 -27.52
N SER A 633 -12.82 -11.81 -28.52
CA SER A 633 -12.81 -12.94 -29.46
C SER A 633 -12.11 -14.20 -28.93
N LEU A 634 -11.41 -14.12 -27.78
CA LEU A 634 -10.70 -15.26 -27.19
C LEU A 634 -11.65 -16.33 -26.62
N VAL A 635 -12.89 -15.95 -26.33
CA VAL A 635 -13.92 -16.78 -25.69
C VAL A 635 -15.21 -16.76 -26.52
N ASP A 636 -16.13 -17.68 -26.20
CA ASP A 636 -17.49 -17.76 -26.72
C ASP A 636 -18.44 -18.32 -25.66
N GLU A 637 -19.67 -18.60 -26.07
CA GLU A 637 -20.71 -19.22 -25.25
C GLU A 637 -20.31 -20.59 -24.67
N ASN A 638 -19.46 -21.35 -25.37
CA ASN A 638 -18.98 -22.66 -24.92
C ASN A 638 -17.82 -22.55 -23.93
N SER A 639 -17.20 -21.37 -23.83
CA SER A 639 -16.12 -21.11 -22.89
C SER A 639 -16.68 -21.03 -21.47
N SER A 640 -15.89 -21.51 -20.51
CA SER A 640 -16.29 -21.51 -19.09
C SER A 640 -16.61 -20.11 -18.59
N LEU A 641 -17.54 -19.97 -17.63
CA LEU A 641 -17.89 -18.67 -17.05
C LEU A 641 -16.65 -17.91 -16.54
N ILE A 642 -15.68 -18.61 -15.94
CA ILE A 642 -14.45 -17.98 -15.47
C ILE A 642 -13.60 -17.40 -16.61
N ALA A 643 -13.55 -18.08 -17.77
CA ALA A 643 -12.86 -17.58 -18.96
C ALA A 643 -13.51 -16.30 -19.49
N ARG A 644 -14.85 -16.33 -19.58
CA ARG A 644 -15.66 -15.18 -20.01
C ARG A 644 -15.52 -14.01 -19.04
N TYR A 645 -15.52 -14.26 -17.73
CA TYR A 645 -15.30 -13.26 -16.69
C TYR A 645 -13.92 -12.60 -16.81
N PHE A 646 -12.83 -13.38 -16.87
CA PHE A 646 -11.48 -12.78 -16.98
C PHE A 646 -11.32 -11.99 -18.27
N THR A 647 -11.89 -12.47 -19.38
CA THR A 647 -11.85 -11.74 -20.66
C THR A 647 -12.58 -10.41 -20.56
N LEU A 648 -13.80 -10.43 -20.06
CA LEU A 648 -14.63 -9.23 -19.90
C LEU A 648 -14.00 -8.23 -18.91
N LEU A 649 -13.53 -8.70 -17.75
CA LEU A 649 -12.90 -7.83 -16.76
C LEU A 649 -11.63 -7.16 -17.30
N ASN A 650 -10.77 -7.89 -18.01
CA ASN A 650 -9.55 -7.32 -18.58
C ASN A 650 -9.89 -6.31 -19.68
N PHE A 651 -10.85 -6.62 -20.55
CA PHE A 651 -11.36 -5.67 -21.54
C PHE A 651 -11.84 -4.36 -20.89
N LEU A 652 -12.64 -4.44 -19.82
CA LEU A 652 -13.15 -3.26 -19.12
C LEU A 652 -12.05 -2.43 -18.44
N LYS A 653 -11.07 -3.10 -17.81
CA LYS A 653 -9.91 -2.43 -17.20
C LYS A 653 -9.07 -1.69 -18.24
N GLU A 654 -8.86 -2.29 -19.42
CA GLU A 654 -8.15 -1.63 -20.51
C GLU A 654 -8.93 -0.43 -21.05
N LEU A 655 -10.25 -0.52 -21.20
CA LEU A 655 -11.07 0.63 -21.61
C LEU A 655 -11.00 1.79 -20.61
N ILE A 656 -11.05 1.51 -19.31
CA ILE A 656 -10.89 2.53 -18.27
C ILE A 656 -9.50 3.17 -18.36
N THR A 657 -8.46 2.36 -18.58
CA THR A 657 -7.09 2.83 -18.74
C THR A 657 -6.92 3.71 -19.98
N LEU A 658 -7.51 3.31 -21.12
CA LEU A 658 -7.51 4.08 -22.35
C LEU A 658 -8.28 5.40 -22.20
N SER A 659 -9.44 5.36 -21.55
CA SER A 659 -10.22 6.57 -21.28
C SER A 659 -9.47 7.55 -20.38
N ASN A 660 -8.70 7.04 -19.41
CA ASN A 660 -7.84 7.86 -18.56
C ASN A 660 -6.66 8.46 -19.35
N ALA A 661 -6.01 7.66 -20.20
CA ALA A 661 -4.87 8.08 -21.00
C ALA A 661 -5.23 9.11 -22.09
N ALA A 662 -6.45 9.03 -22.63
CA ALA A 662 -6.97 9.96 -23.62
C ALA A 662 -7.38 11.33 -23.02
N GLY A 663 -7.38 11.48 -21.69
CA GLY A 663 -7.69 12.75 -21.04
C GLY A 663 -9.14 13.20 -21.17
N PHE A 664 -10.08 12.29 -21.42
CA PHE A 664 -11.50 12.64 -21.59
C PHE A 664 -12.09 13.25 -20.31
N CYS A 665 -12.79 14.37 -20.46
CA CYS A 665 -13.40 15.12 -19.36
C CYS A 665 -14.55 14.35 -18.68
N ASP A 666 -15.39 13.64 -19.47
CA ASP A 666 -16.39 12.70 -18.96
C ASP A 666 -15.95 11.26 -19.26
N LYS A 667 -15.27 10.65 -18.28
CA LYS A 667 -14.74 9.29 -18.36
C LYS A 667 -15.86 8.26 -18.56
N ARG A 668 -17.02 8.48 -17.95
CA ARG A 668 -18.10 7.48 -17.97
C ARG A 668 -18.80 7.47 -19.32
N GLU A 669 -19.08 8.63 -19.89
CA GLU A 669 -19.70 8.73 -21.21
C GLU A 669 -18.81 8.11 -22.30
N HIS A 670 -17.50 8.30 -22.21
CA HIS A 670 -16.56 7.73 -23.18
C HIS A 670 -16.43 6.21 -23.05
N VAL A 671 -16.28 5.70 -21.83
CA VAL A 671 -16.33 4.25 -21.59
C VAL A 671 -17.65 3.66 -22.10
N ASP A 672 -18.77 4.33 -21.88
CA ASP A 672 -20.08 3.90 -22.39
C ASP A 672 -20.09 3.77 -23.93
N LYS A 673 -19.58 4.78 -24.64
CA LYS A 673 -19.48 4.76 -26.11
C LYS A 673 -18.57 3.64 -26.61
N LEU A 674 -17.41 3.45 -25.98
CA LEU A 674 -16.44 2.44 -26.38
C LEU A 674 -16.97 1.01 -26.17
N VAL A 675 -17.64 0.74 -25.05
CA VAL A 675 -18.29 -0.56 -24.80
C VAL A 675 -19.43 -0.80 -25.78
N LYS A 676 -20.31 0.19 -25.98
CA LYS A 676 -21.41 0.11 -26.96
C LYS A 676 -20.88 -0.24 -28.36
N PHE A 677 -19.82 0.44 -28.78
CA PHE A 677 -19.19 0.18 -30.07
C PHE A 677 -18.55 -1.22 -30.14
N ALA A 678 -17.75 -1.59 -29.14
CA ALA A 678 -17.08 -2.89 -29.08
C ALA A 678 -18.04 -4.07 -29.17
N PHE A 679 -19.16 -4.02 -28.45
CA PHE A 679 -20.14 -5.11 -28.44
C PHE A 679 -20.97 -5.18 -29.71
N THR A 680 -21.15 -4.04 -30.37
CA THR A 680 -21.92 -3.98 -31.62
C THR A 680 -21.07 -4.38 -32.82
N MET A 681 -19.79 -4.01 -32.83
CA MET A 681 -18.87 -4.27 -33.94
C MET A 681 -18.03 -5.54 -33.77
N GLY A 682 -17.97 -6.09 -32.55
CA GLY A 682 -17.25 -7.31 -32.23
C GLY A 682 -17.84 -8.53 -32.94
N HIS A 683 -16.98 -9.51 -33.22
CA HIS A 683 -17.41 -10.79 -33.78
C HIS A 683 -18.01 -11.66 -32.66
N ASP A 684 -19.28 -12.04 -32.80
CA ASP A 684 -19.98 -13.00 -31.93
C ASP A 684 -19.87 -12.72 -30.42
N CYS A 685 -20.38 -11.55 -29.99
CA CYS A 685 -20.42 -11.12 -28.59
C CYS A 685 -21.70 -11.58 -27.84
N SER A 686 -22.42 -12.56 -28.38
CA SER A 686 -23.65 -13.13 -27.80
C SER A 686 -23.45 -13.66 -26.37
N TRP A 687 -22.29 -14.24 -26.11
CA TRP A 687 -21.88 -14.77 -24.80
C TRP A 687 -21.88 -13.72 -23.68
N ILE A 688 -21.75 -12.43 -24.00
CA ILE A 688 -21.74 -11.35 -23.01
C ILE A 688 -23.08 -11.25 -22.30
N LEU A 689 -24.19 -11.46 -23.04
CA LEU A 689 -25.54 -11.47 -22.47
C LEU A 689 -25.67 -12.52 -21.38
N LEU A 690 -25.31 -13.77 -21.71
CA LEU A 690 -25.39 -14.90 -20.80
C LEU A 690 -24.49 -14.72 -19.57
N THR A 691 -23.26 -14.25 -19.80
CA THR A 691 -22.27 -14.02 -18.74
C THR A 691 -22.74 -12.94 -17.78
N THR A 692 -23.21 -11.81 -18.30
CA THR A 692 -23.64 -10.69 -17.47
C THR A 692 -24.91 -11.05 -16.70
N MET A 693 -25.85 -11.77 -17.32
CA MET A 693 -27.05 -12.30 -16.63
C MET A 693 -26.66 -13.21 -15.46
N MET A 694 -25.81 -14.22 -15.73
CA MET A 694 -25.37 -15.18 -14.71
C MET A 694 -24.65 -14.49 -13.55
N LEU A 695 -23.70 -13.59 -13.84
CA LEU A 695 -22.92 -12.89 -12.82
C LEU A 695 -23.77 -11.90 -12.02
N ASN A 696 -24.73 -11.21 -12.65
CA ASN A 696 -25.65 -10.33 -11.93
C ASN A 696 -26.54 -11.13 -10.99
N ALA A 697 -27.16 -12.22 -11.46
CA ALA A 697 -28.06 -13.02 -10.65
C ALA A 697 -27.39 -13.73 -9.46
N THR A 698 -26.10 -14.06 -9.57
CA THR A 698 -25.42 -14.95 -8.60
C THR A 698 -24.24 -14.34 -7.85
N ILE A 699 -23.54 -13.34 -8.39
CA ILE A 699 -22.36 -12.76 -7.72
C ILE A 699 -22.62 -11.33 -7.28
N PHE A 700 -23.10 -10.49 -8.19
CA PHE A 700 -23.14 -9.04 -7.94
C PHE A 700 -24.44 -8.55 -7.30
N ASN A 701 -25.57 -9.25 -7.50
CA ASN A 701 -26.86 -8.95 -6.84
C ASN A 701 -27.27 -10.00 -5.80
N ASP A 702 -26.42 -10.99 -5.51
CA ASP A 702 -26.67 -11.96 -4.43
C ASP A 702 -25.94 -11.50 -3.17
N ASP A 703 -26.69 -11.03 -2.16
CA ASP A 703 -26.13 -10.54 -0.89
C ASP A 703 -25.27 -11.58 -0.16
N ARG A 704 -25.48 -12.88 -0.41
CA ARG A 704 -24.68 -13.97 0.16
C ARG A 704 -23.24 -13.99 -0.39
N ILE A 705 -23.04 -13.47 -1.60
CA ILE A 705 -21.75 -13.52 -2.33
C ILE A 705 -21.17 -12.12 -2.58
N SER A 706 -22.00 -11.11 -2.74
CA SER A 706 -21.60 -9.73 -3.08
C SER A 706 -20.67 -9.12 -2.02
N ILE A 707 -20.83 -9.53 -0.75
CA ILE A 707 -19.94 -9.18 0.37
C ILE A 707 -18.47 -9.58 0.16
N PHE A 708 -18.20 -10.54 -0.74
CA PHE A 708 -16.85 -11.00 -1.06
C PHE A 708 -16.23 -10.24 -2.24
N VAL A 709 -17.02 -9.43 -2.96
CA VAL A 709 -16.56 -8.65 -4.11
C VAL A 709 -15.81 -7.41 -3.61
N SER A 710 -14.56 -7.22 -4.07
CA SER A 710 -13.82 -6.00 -3.75
C SER A 710 -14.48 -4.76 -4.35
N GLU A 711 -14.40 -3.63 -3.65
CA GLU A 711 -15.02 -2.36 -4.07
C GLU A 711 -14.66 -1.98 -5.51
N ASP A 712 -13.38 -2.05 -5.90
CA ASP A 712 -12.92 -1.80 -7.27
C ASP A 712 -13.64 -2.66 -8.32
N ARG A 713 -13.88 -3.93 -8.03
CA ARG A 713 -14.56 -4.84 -8.95
C ARG A 713 -16.04 -4.54 -9.02
N ALA A 714 -16.66 -4.24 -7.87
CA ALA A 714 -18.04 -3.83 -7.81
C ALA A 714 -18.26 -2.51 -8.57
N GLU A 715 -17.33 -1.56 -8.50
CA GLU A 715 -17.42 -0.29 -9.23
C GLU A 715 -17.27 -0.49 -10.75
N ILE A 716 -16.25 -1.24 -11.19
CA ILE A 716 -16.07 -1.59 -12.61
C ILE A 716 -17.33 -2.29 -13.13
N TRP A 717 -17.84 -3.26 -12.38
CA TRP A 717 -19.01 -4.05 -12.78
C TRP A 717 -20.31 -3.24 -12.78
N ARG A 718 -20.51 -2.34 -11.81
CA ARG A 718 -21.67 -1.44 -11.75
C ARG A 718 -21.67 -0.48 -12.93
N THR A 719 -20.50 0.09 -13.23
CA THR A 719 -20.32 0.96 -14.40
C THR A 719 -20.66 0.20 -15.66
N PHE A 720 -20.07 -0.98 -15.83
CA PHE A 720 -20.32 -1.87 -16.96
C PHE A 720 -21.79 -2.27 -17.10
N SER A 721 -22.46 -2.67 -16.01
CA SER A 721 -23.84 -3.14 -16.03
C SER A 721 -24.77 -2.04 -16.53
N VAL A 722 -24.58 -0.79 -16.08
CA VAL A 722 -25.34 0.36 -16.58
C VAL A 722 -25.10 0.55 -18.09
N THR A 723 -23.86 0.47 -18.54
CA THR A 723 -23.53 0.55 -19.97
C THR A 723 -24.19 -0.56 -20.78
N PHE A 724 -24.15 -1.79 -20.27
CA PHE A 724 -24.75 -2.96 -20.91
C PHE A 724 -26.27 -2.84 -21.01
N PHE A 725 -26.95 -2.36 -19.97
CA PHE A 725 -28.38 -2.05 -20.05
C PHE A 725 -28.70 -1.03 -21.15
N LYS A 726 -27.89 0.01 -21.31
CA LYS A 726 -28.03 0.96 -22.44
C LYS A 726 -27.75 0.32 -23.80
N VAL A 727 -27.04 -0.80 -23.89
CA VAL A 727 -26.94 -1.56 -25.15
C VAL A 727 -28.29 -2.20 -25.45
N LEU A 728 -28.96 -2.76 -24.43
CA LEU A 728 -30.24 -3.46 -24.56
C LEU A 728 -31.46 -2.54 -24.74
N GLU A 729 -31.36 -1.26 -24.35
CA GLU A 729 -32.49 -0.31 -24.20
C GLU A 729 -33.44 -0.18 -25.41
N ASP A 730 -32.96 -0.47 -26.62
CA ASP A 730 -33.75 -0.37 -27.86
C ASP A 730 -34.66 -1.60 -28.11
N ASP A 731 -34.61 -2.64 -27.28
CA ASP A 731 -35.53 -3.78 -27.28
C ASP A 731 -36.12 -3.99 -25.87
N VAL A 732 -37.32 -3.44 -25.66
CA VAL A 732 -38.03 -3.48 -24.36
C VAL A 732 -38.28 -4.91 -23.88
N GLN A 733 -38.56 -5.85 -24.79
CA GLN A 733 -38.83 -7.24 -24.43
C GLN A 733 -37.55 -7.92 -23.96
N LEU A 734 -36.43 -7.70 -24.66
CA LEU A 734 -35.12 -8.19 -24.25
C LEU A 734 -34.70 -7.61 -22.88
N VAL A 735 -34.90 -6.32 -22.64
CA VAL A 735 -34.62 -5.68 -21.33
C VAL A 735 -35.47 -6.30 -20.23
N THR A 736 -36.76 -6.54 -20.49
CA THR A 736 -37.68 -7.13 -19.51
C THR A 736 -37.29 -8.56 -19.16
N GLN A 737 -37.01 -9.40 -20.17
CA GLN A 737 -36.55 -10.77 -19.98
C GLN A 737 -35.19 -10.82 -19.25
N TYR A 738 -34.25 -9.96 -19.65
CA TYR A 738 -32.96 -9.84 -18.98
C TYR A 738 -33.13 -9.41 -17.51
N GLY A 739 -33.97 -8.42 -17.23
CA GLY A 739 -34.25 -7.96 -15.87
C GLY A 739 -34.81 -9.10 -15.00
N ALA A 740 -35.79 -9.85 -15.51
CA ALA A 740 -36.37 -10.98 -14.79
C ALA A 740 -35.33 -12.03 -14.38
N LEU A 741 -34.43 -12.42 -15.30
CA LEU A 741 -33.42 -13.44 -15.02
C LEU A 741 -32.17 -12.92 -14.27
N ALA A 742 -31.73 -11.69 -14.55
CA ALA A 742 -30.49 -11.13 -13.99
C ALA A 742 -30.67 -10.45 -12.62
N THR A 743 -31.90 -10.03 -12.30
CA THR A 743 -32.23 -9.34 -11.04
C THR A 743 -33.31 -10.05 -10.23
N GLY A 744 -34.06 -10.97 -10.84
CA GLY A 744 -34.99 -11.82 -10.12
C GLY A 744 -34.28 -12.97 -9.40
N ASP A 745 -35.05 -13.66 -8.58
CA ASP A 745 -34.55 -14.72 -7.72
C ASP A 745 -34.46 -16.08 -8.45
N GLU A 746 -35.02 -16.20 -9.66
CA GLU A 746 -35.19 -17.49 -10.36
C GLU A 746 -33.87 -18.25 -10.61
N ILE A 747 -32.82 -17.57 -11.10
CA ILE A 747 -31.50 -18.17 -11.29
C ILE A 747 -30.83 -18.43 -9.94
N ARG A 748 -31.01 -17.51 -8.99
CA ARG A 748 -30.42 -17.56 -7.64
C ARG A 748 -30.94 -18.78 -6.86
N GLU A 749 -32.24 -19.05 -6.95
CA GLU A 749 -32.94 -20.17 -6.29
C GLU A 749 -32.50 -21.55 -6.80
N GLN A 750 -31.82 -21.62 -7.95
CA GLN A 750 -31.22 -22.87 -8.42
C GLN A 750 -29.98 -23.28 -7.61
N ILE A 751 -29.45 -22.38 -6.78
CA ILE A 751 -28.35 -22.65 -5.85
C ILE A 751 -28.98 -22.76 -4.46
N PRO A 752 -29.14 -23.99 -3.92
CA PRO A 752 -29.84 -24.19 -2.66
C PRO A 752 -29.15 -23.44 -1.52
N ASP A 753 -29.95 -22.85 -0.64
CA ASP A 753 -29.47 -22.25 0.59
C ASP A 753 -28.82 -23.28 1.51
N PRO A 754 -27.87 -22.87 2.37
CA PRO A 754 -27.42 -23.72 3.47
C PRO A 754 -28.60 -23.96 4.44
N ASP A 755 -28.84 -25.24 4.77
CA ASP A 755 -29.85 -25.65 5.77
C ASP A 755 -29.53 -25.14 7.19
#